data_AF-A0A094EQ95-F1
#
_entry.id   AF-A0A094EQ95-F1
#
_cell.length_a   1.000
_cell.length_b   1.000
_cell.length_c   1.000
_cell.angle_alpha   90.00
_cell.angle_beta   90.00
_cell.angle_gamma   90.00
#
_symmetry.space_group_name_H-M   'P 1'
#
loop_
_entity.id
_entity.type
_entity.pdbx_description
1 polymer ?
#
loop_
_entity_poly.entity_id
_entity_poly.type
_entity_poly.pdbx_seq_one_letter_code
_entity_poly.pdbx_strand_id
1 'polypeptide(L)'
;MEPNKRSSTWFGSPIGLRPDQTTSLALLLESPSLSYNLKGTAASRHPQQNLEQEYDHSETRTDSPLPTESNTDSSNGATGVDGEDVLEELSRRAANLFKLFRLAAERERCMDQPIEQWLRVATWWLLKTRTYLSIVTYNKLPLSDRVCQDCQRYLAKTLWVIEKALSLSRETLDTEFGVIKDGLRKLANTMKQQNLLTPMESIALVAQDFDYSIMVQYPSFTPDIWDALSRSNRGTSVLQGQHLTSSHQLPTSDLLPLSDTSETFVYATMFVEVMLFERSREAPSFKFPCLLSVRRQKTEKTPEILIASQNALLSLLIPLDSDINWHMQPHALEIKVRMGVTARVQLSSWDFYGLRRVFNYTSHLHLRLQPWAGEELIFEATAKSVQYTAPKSSESQRFPALPTPNGVVRVFENVTTEMSASGTCNTQRGFRLAVMTDPATRDLRYVCHNMGFGNLIRYALIGKDDNQGLQLSFGDAGQESSMTLYFTSNQERLDLLRSITGQPDTNEVALTDVALRSVITSDGVPTPSSTYESPISSLGLQRIRVFPNSIIIEGSHGVLTDRIDVRSTTLRMRLLHNLPQSPDQLHMLLVYRQEQSDLTMGVSQASIPISTQQSLAEALRLASKPETVRAYQFEHLHELHRFQAALTGSTVGYDGYAASFSIARRRMLVPVYTQWKASIVRLQIVCSANGKVVKLAAFFKDFRHASAMIFEVKPTDVFESFTSRQGRFGVRLVDAKFAMPRKTALADDGNEGFLDFRTLEYPGEHDDIMISFDVKEERDKFAEFLPALVNRLHKV
;
A
#
# COMPACT_ATOMS: atom_id res chain seq x y z
N MET A 1 0.42 61.50 12.51
CA MET A 1 -0.27 61.09 11.27
C MET A 1 0.73 60.37 10.41
N GLU A 2 0.83 59.06 10.60
CA GLU A 2 1.74 58.16 9.90
C GLU A 2 0.96 57.34 8.85
N PRO A 3 1.55 57.01 7.69
CA PRO A 3 0.90 56.17 6.70
C PRO A 3 1.21 54.68 6.92
N ASN A 4 0.16 53.87 6.74
CA ASN A 4 0.06 52.41 6.78
C ASN A 4 1.33 51.60 6.46
N LYS A 5 1.84 50.87 7.48
CA LYS A 5 2.68 49.68 7.31
C LYS A 5 1.79 48.43 7.22
N ARG A 6 1.72 47.81 6.03
CA ARG A 6 1.28 46.40 5.88
C ARG A 6 2.40 45.50 6.36
N SER A 7 2.07 44.55 7.22
CA SER A 7 2.98 43.53 7.76
C SER A 7 3.40 42.54 6.69
N SER A 8 4.71 42.34 6.58
CA SER A 8 5.36 41.27 5.83
C SER A 8 5.16 39.92 6.52
N THR A 9 4.38 39.03 5.90
CA THR A 9 4.43 37.58 6.17
C THR A 9 4.64 36.85 4.85
N TRP A 10 5.91 36.76 4.45
CA TRP A 10 6.41 35.75 3.52
C TRP A 10 7.44 34.93 4.31
N PHE A 11 7.02 33.78 4.80
CA PHE A 11 7.92 32.67 5.12
C PHE A 11 7.45 31.49 4.28
N GLY A 12 8.39 30.98 3.48
CA GLY A 12 8.15 30.00 2.43
C GLY A 12 7.61 28.67 2.95
N SER A 13 6.81 28.04 2.09
CA SER A 13 6.41 26.65 2.20
C SER A 13 7.62 25.73 2.41
N PRO A 14 7.62 24.85 3.41
CA PRO A 14 8.61 23.79 3.46
C PRO A 14 8.28 22.78 2.35
N ILE A 15 9.27 22.63 1.46
CA ILE A 15 9.39 21.59 0.45
C ILE A 15 9.04 20.24 1.06
N GLY A 16 8.17 19.49 0.37
CA GLY A 16 7.66 18.20 0.79
C GLY A 16 8.78 17.21 1.10
N LEU A 17 8.91 16.86 2.37
CA LEU A 17 9.71 15.74 2.83
C LEU A 17 8.90 14.46 2.56
N ARG A 18 9.41 13.59 1.68
CA ARG A 18 8.95 12.21 1.56
C ARG A 18 9.11 11.49 2.92
N PRO A 19 8.19 10.64 3.37
CA PRO A 19 8.25 9.95 4.67
C PRO A 19 9.38 8.91 4.82
N ASP A 20 10.31 8.82 3.88
CA ASP A 20 11.32 7.76 3.83
C ASP A 20 12.58 8.06 4.67
N GLN A 21 12.62 9.17 5.41
CA GLN A 21 13.81 9.60 6.17
C GLN A 21 13.66 9.72 7.70
N THR A 22 12.60 9.17 8.31
CA THR A 22 12.46 9.11 9.79
C THR A 22 12.69 7.71 10.38
N THR A 23 13.50 6.90 9.70
CA THR A 23 13.74 5.48 9.99
C THR A 23 14.50 5.20 11.30
N SER A 24 15.04 6.22 11.98
CA SER A 24 15.89 6.02 13.17
C SER A 24 15.20 6.14 14.54
N LEU A 25 13.87 6.30 14.61
CA LEU A 25 13.13 6.36 15.89
C LEU A 25 12.18 5.18 16.14
N ALA A 26 12.15 4.20 15.24
CA ALA A 26 11.21 3.07 15.30
C ALA A 26 11.71 1.85 16.13
N LEU A 27 12.92 1.93 16.69
CA LEU A 27 13.64 0.82 17.34
C LEU A 27 13.24 0.51 18.81
N LEU A 28 12.09 1.01 19.30
CA LEU A 28 11.66 0.77 20.71
C LEU A 28 10.18 0.33 20.86
N LEU A 29 9.55 -0.16 19.79
CA LEU A 29 8.10 -0.33 19.74
C LEU A 29 7.68 -1.81 19.71
N GLU A 30 7.84 -2.48 20.85
CA GLU A 30 7.13 -3.73 21.15
C GLU A 30 5.63 -3.44 21.35
N SER A 31 4.79 -4.26 20.71
CA SER A 31 3.35 -4.52 20.91
C SER A 31 2.42 -3.38 21.40
N PRO A 32 1.32 -3.03 20.68
CA PRO A 32 0.33 -2.05 21.17
C PRO A 32 -0.59 -2.60 22.27
N SER A 33 -0.34 -3.79 22.83
CA SER A 33 -1.13 -4.36 23.90
C SER A 33 -0.85 -3.65 25.23
N LEU A 34 -1.67 -2.64 25.55
CA LEU A 34 -1.75 -2.02 26.89
C LEU A 34 -2.58 -2.86 27.88
N SER A 35 -2.98 -4.07 27.51
CA SER A 35 -3.91 -4.86 28.32
C SER A 35 -3.20 -5.61 29.44
N TYR A 36 -3.39 -5.14 30.68
CA TYR A 36 -3.38 -5.98 31.89
C TYR A 36 -4.65 -6.85 31.93
N ASN A 37 -4.83 -7.71 30.94
CA ASN A 37 -5.86 -8.75 30.99
C ASN A 37 -5.20 -10.00 31.56
N LEU A 38 -5.62 -10.39 32.76
CA LEU A 38 -5.38 -11.73 33.31
C LEU A 38 -5.67 -12.74 32.19
N LYS A 39 -4.65 -13.53 31.82
CA LYS A 39 -4.76 -14.61 30.83
C LYS A 39 -6.01 -15.44 31.15
N GLY A 40 -7.07 -15.26 30.37
CA GLY A 40 -8.16 -16.22 30.30
C GLY A 40 -7.61 -17.46 29.61
N THR A 41 -7.62 -18.58 30.32
CA THR A 41 -7.33 -19.91 29.80
C THR A 41 -8.31 -20.26 28.69
N ALA A 42 -7.94 -19.96 27.44
CA ALA A 42 -8.50 -20.62 26.27
C ALA A 42 -7.65 -21.87 26.00
N ALA A 43 -8.29 -23.03 26.07
CA ALA A 43 -7.69 -24.34 25.92
C ALA A 43 -6.89 -24.47 24.62
N SER A 44 -5.60 -24.81 24.75
CA SER A 44 -4.78 -25.31 23.65
C SER A 44 -5.24 -26.74 23.33
N ARG A 45 -5.91 -26.92 22.19
CA ARG A 45 -5.99 -28.22 21.52
C ARG A 45 -4.63 -28.47 20.88
N HIS A 46 -3.81 -29.30 21.52
CA HIS A 46 -2.69 -29.95 20.86
C HIS A 46 -3.23 -31.02 19.89
N PRO A 47 -2.84 -31.02 18.61
CA PRO A 47 -3.01 -32.18 17.76
C PRO A 47 -1.96 -33.24 18.14
N GLN A 48 -2.43 -34.44 18.48
CA GLN A 48 -1.61 -35.64 18.56
C GLN A 48 -1.05 -35.94 17.17
N GLN A 49 0.28 -35.97 17.04
CA GLN A 49 0.95 -36.67 15.95
C GLN A 49 1.56 -37.94 16.51
N ASN A 50 0.97 -39.06 16.10
CA ASN A 50 1.60 -40.38 16.12
C ASN A 50 2.77 -40.38 15.12
N LEU A 51 3.92 -40.86 15.56
CA LEU A 51 4.87 -41.54 14.69
C LEU A 51 5.60 -42.60 15.54
N GLU A 52 5.31 -43.85 15.19
CA GLU A 52 5.96 -45.06 15.69
C GLU A 52 7.38 -45.18 15.11
N GLN A 53 8.30 -45.67 15.96
CA GLN A 53 9.34 -46.69 15.71
C GLN A 53 10.41 -46.36 14.63
N GLU A 54 11.72 -46.62 14.79
CA GLU A 54 12.45 -47.58 15.64
C GLU A 54 13.99 -47.38 15.47
N TYR A 55 14.76 -47.98 16.39
CA TYR A 55 16.19 -48.40 16.33
C TYR A 55 17.37 -47.50 16.80
N ASP A 56 17.78 -47.79 18.06
CA ASP A 56 19.07 -48.34 18.55
C ASP A 56 20.36 -47.53 18.87
N HIS A 57 20.78 -47.73 20.15
CA HIS A 57 22.11 -47.89 20.79
C HIS A 57 23.22 -46.82 20.58
N SER A 58 23.94 -46.29 21.58
CA SER A 58 24.57 -46.94 22.75
C SER A 58 25.25 -45.95 23.74
N GLU A 59 25.21 -46.35 25.03
CA GLU A 59 26.08 -46.17 26.23
C GLU A 59 27.25 -45.16 26.35
N THR A 60 27.33 -44.46 27.51
CA THR A 60 28.34 -44.56 28.62
C THR A 60 28.23 -43.34 29.58
N ARG A 61 27.78 -43.44 30.85
CA ARG A 61 28.41 -43.92 32.13
C ARG A 61 29.23 -42.83 32.87
N THR A 62 28.75 -42.34 34.03
CA THR A 62 29.43 -42.31 35.38
C THR A 62 28.67 -41.51 36.48
N ASP A 63 28.17 -42.26 37.48
CA ASP A 63 28.24 -42.13 38.96
C ASP A 63 27.84 -40.87 39.79
N SER A 64 26.64 -40.95 40.42
CA SER A 64 26.27 -40.97 41.88
C SER A 64 26.84 -39.96 42.92
N PRO A 65 26.20 -39.71 44.12
CA PRO A 65 25.17 -40.50 44.82
C PRO A 65 23.97 -39.76 45.48
N LEU A 66 22.92 -40.54 45.76
CA LEU A 66 21.79 -40.29 46.70
C LEU A 66 22.13 -40.74 48.13
N PRO A 67 21.31 -40.35 49.13
CA PRO A 67 20.84 -41.29 50.13
C PRO A 67 19.29 -41.41 50.14
N THR A 68 18.84 -42.65 49.94
CA THR A 68 17.86 -43.46 50.72
C THR A 68 17.24 -42.80 51.98
N GLU A 69 15.99 -43.02 52.41
CA GLU A 69 14.96 -44.01 52.09
C GLU A 69 13.63 -43.69 52.86
N SER A 70 12.58 -44.42 52.50
CA SER A 70 11.41 -44.84 53.30
C SER A 70 10.04 -44.19 53.02
N ASN A 71 9.29 -44.95 52.21
CA ASN A 71 7.83 -44.96 52.13
C ASN A 71 7.18 -45.15 53.51
N THR A 72 6.13 -44.38 53.78
CA THR A 72 4.94 -44.88 54.45
C THR A 72 3.71 -44.35 53.73
N ASP A 73 3.06 -45.25 52.99
CA ASP A 73 1.70 -45.08 52.53
C ASP A 73 0.78 -44.83 53.73
N SER A 74 -0.01 -43.77 53.66
CA SER A 74 -1.27 -43.69 54.39
C SER A 74 -2.33 -42.99 53.52
N SER A 75 -3.11 -43.85 52.88
CA SER A 75 -4.53 -43.74 52.58
C SER A 75 -5.09 -42.42 52.03
N ASN A 76 -5.62 -42.52 50.82
CA ASN A 76 -6.83 -41.82 50.38
C ASN A 76 -7.85 -41.64 51.53
N GLY A 77 -7.94 -40.40 52.01
CA GLY A 77 -9.10 -39.86 52.70
C GLY A 77 -9.78 -38.88 51.75
N ALA A 78 -10.76 -39.36 51.00
CA ALA A 78 -11.73 -38.51 50.33
C ALA A 78 -12.63 -37.83 51.38
N THR A 79 -13.20 -36.70 50.95
CA THR A 79 -14.39 -35.97 51.47
C THR A 79 -14.23 -34.93 52.58
N GLY A 80 -14.80 -33.76 52.27
CA GLY A 80 -15.00 -32.59 53.13
C GLY A 80 -14.56 -31.31 52.43
N VAL A 81 -15.14 -30.92 51.28
CA VAL A 81 -16.11 -29.80 51.23
C VAL A 81 -15.89 -28.80 52.36
N ASP A 82 -14.90 -27.92 52.21
CA ASP A 82 -14.81 -26.67 52.96
C ASP A 82 -14.37 -25.55 52.00
N GLY A 83 -15.18 -25.40 50.94
CA GLY A 83 -15.06 -24.33 49.96
C GLY A 83 -15.96 -23.17 50.37
N GLU A 84 -15.63 -22.49 51.46
CA GLU A 84 -16.29 -21.22 51.82
C GLU A 84 -16.17 -20.28 50.60
N ASP A 85 -17.30 -19.79 50.06
CA ASP A 85 -17.28 -18.92 48.88
C ASP A 85 -16.42 -17.70 49.23
N VAL A 86 -15.43 -17.39 48.40
CA VAL A 86 -14.50 -16.27 48.66
C VAL A 86 -15.27 -14.94 48.77
N LEU A 87 -16.46 -14.86 48.16
CA LEU A 87 -17.37 -13.74 48.35
C LEU A 87 -18.05 -13.72 49.73
N GLU A 88 -18.40 -14.87 50.31
CA GLU A 88 -18.96 -14.95 51.66
C GLU A 88 -17.91 -14.57 52.70
N GLU A 89 -16.68 -15.04 52.53
CA GLU A 89 -15.55 -14.65 53.40
C GLU A 89 -15.24 -13.14 53.28
N LEU A 90 -15.32 -12.59 52.07
CA LEU A 90 -15.20 -11.15 51.84
C LEU A 90 -16.34 -10.38 52.53
N SER A 91 -17.59 -10.86 52.41
CA SER A 91 -18.77 -10.26 53.04
C SER A 91 -18.63 -10.22 54.56
N ARG A 92 -18.17 -11.33 55.17
CA ARG A 92 -17.90 -11.43 56.60
C ARG A 92 -16.85 -10.40 57.07
N ARG A 93 -15.74 -10.27 56.32
CA ARG A 93 -14.68 -9.30 56.63
C ARG A 93 -15.12 -7.85 56.41
N ALA A 94 -15.97 -7.59 55.42
CA ALA A 94 -16.43 -6.25 55.06
C ALA A 94 -17.67 -5.77 55.84
N ALA A 95 -18.24 -6.59 56.73
CA ALA A 95 -19.50 -6.29 57.44
C ALA A 95 -19.51 -4.92 58.16
N ASN A 96 -18.38 -4.51 58.74
CA ASN A 96 -18.25 -3.19 59.38
C ASN A 96 -18.26 -2.05 58.34
N LEU A 97 -17.61 -2.23 57.19
CA LEU A 97 -17.60 -1.26 56.09
C LEU A 97 -18.99 -1.13 55.46
N PHE A 98 -19.78 -2.21 55.38
CA PHE A 98 -21.14 -2.17 54.82
C PHE A 98 -22.07 -1.24 55.60
N LYS A 99 -21.92 -1.16 56.93
CA LYS A 99 -22.67 -0.20 57.76
C LYS A 99 -22.28 1.24 57.41
N LEU A 100 -21.00 1.51 57.20
CA LEU A 100 -20.49 2.84 56.85
C LEU A 100 -20.91 3.24 55.42
N PHE A 101 -20.87 2.30 54.46
CA PHE A 101 -21.37 2.50 53.10
C PHE A 101 -22.86 2.82 53.07
N ARG A 102 -23.66 2.15 53.89
CA ARG A 102 -25.08 2.45 54.03
C ARG A 102 -25.31 3.87 54.56
N LEU A 103 -24.63 4.26 55.64
CA LEU A 103 -24.75 5.62 56.20
C LEU A 103 -24.31 6.68 55.18
N ALA A 104 -23.25 6.42 54.41
CA ALA A 104 -22.80 7.31 53.35
C ALA A 104 -23.84 7.43 52.22
N ALA A 105 -24.42 6.32 51.78
CA ALA A 105 -25.45 6.30 50.74
C ALA A 105 -26.75 7.00 51.17
N GLU A 106 -27.14 6.87 52.45
CA GLU A 106 -28.29 7.58 53.04
C GLU A 106 -28.01 9.10 53.10
N ARG A 107 -26.80 9.51 53.50
CA ARG A 107 -26.37 10.92 53.49
C ARG A 107 -26.38 11.52 52.08
N GLU A 108 -25.97 10.75 51.09
CA GLU A 108 -25.90 11.15 49.68
C GLU A 108 -27.23 10.99 48.92
N ARG A 109 -28.30 10.52 49.59
CA ARG A 109 -29.63 10.26 49.00
C ARG A 109 -29.58 9.36 47.75
N CYS A 110 -28.70 8.36 47.76
CA CYS A 110 -28.45 7.47 46.62
C CYS A 110 -29.33 6.21 46.63
N MET A 111 -30.17 6.03 47.66
CA MET A 111 -30.97 4.82 47.85
C MET A 111 -32.11 4.68 46.83
N ASP A 112 -32.57 5.79 46.26
CA ASP A 112 -33.70 5.85 45.31
C ASP A 112 -33.25 5.84 43.83
N GLN A 113 -31.99 5.52 43.56
CA GLN A 113 -31.43 5.52 42.20
C GLN A 113 -31.94 4.33 41.37
N PRO A 114 -32.10 4.50 40.04
CA PRO A 114 -32.53 3.41 39.16
C PRO A 114 -31.48 2.28 39.13
N ILE A 115 -31.94 1.07 38.84
CA ILE A 115 -31.10 -0.14 38.82
C ILE A 115 -29.92 -0.03 37.85
N GLU A 116 -30.09 0.65 36.71
CA GLU A 116 -29.01 0.93 35.74
C GLU A 116 -27.88 1.77 36.35
N GLN A 117 -28.22 2.70 37.25
CA GLN A 117 -27.23 3.53 37.93
C GLN A 117 -26.44 2.69 38.93
N TRP A 118 -27.08 1.76 39.64
CA TRP A 118 -26.40 0.79 40.49
C TRP A 118 -25.46 -0.13 39.70
N LEU A 119 -25.86 -0.53 38.49
CA LEU A 119 -25.00 -1.31 37.59
C LEU A 119 -23.74 -0.53 37.20
N ARG A 120 -23.88 0.75 36.80
CA ARG A 120 -22.73 1.61 36.48
C ARG A 120 -21.78 1.78 37.67
N VAL A 121 -22.34 1.95 38.87
CA VAL A 121 -21.58 2.08 40.11
C VAL A 121 -20.81 0.79 40.42
N ALA A 122 -21.46 -0.37 40.29
CA ALA A 122 -20.82 -1.67 40.47
C ALA A 122 -19.65 -1.86 39.49
N THR A 123 -19.90 -1.61 38.20
CA THR A 123 -18.89 -1.69 37.14
C THR A 123 -17.72 -0.74 37.39
N TRP A 124 -17.99 0.49 37.80
CA TRP A 124 -16.96 1.48 38.11
C TRP A 124 -16.02 1.04 39.23
N TRP A 125 -16.56 0.59 40.36
CA TRP A 125 -15.74 0.14 41.49
C TRP A 125 -15.02 -1.18 41.18
N LEU A 126 -15.63 -2.07 40.39
CA LEU A 126 -14.97 -3.29 39.90
C LEU A 126 -13.76 -2.94 39.02
N LEU A 127 -13.92 -2.04 38.04
CA LEU A 127 -12.84 -1.57 37.18
C LEU A 127 -11.73 -0.88 37.98
N LYS A 128 -12.10 -0.07 38.98
CA LYS A 128 -11.13 0.59 39.87
C LYS A 128 -10.33 -0.42 40.67
N THR A 129 -10.99 -1.46 41.18
CA THR A 129 -10.34 -2.58 41.86
C THR A 129 -9.37 -3.28 40.92
N ARG A 130 -9.78 -3.57 39.67
CA ARG A 130 -8.92 -4.20 38.65
C ARG A 130 -7.66 -3.39 38.36
N THR A 131 -7.78 -2.07 38.19
CA THR A 131 -6.64 -1.18 37.94
C THR A 131 -5.68 -1.14 39.13
N TYR A 132 -6.19 -1.08 40.36
CA TYR A 132 -5.33 -1.08 41.55
C TYR A 132 -4.68 -2.44 41.78
N LEU A 133 -5.40 -3.54 41.53
CA LEU A 133 -4.85 -4.88 41.64
C LEU A 133 -3.72 -5.12 40.62
N SER A 134 -3.84 -4.63 39.38
CA SER A 134 -2.76 -4.75 38.41
C SER A 134 -1.51 -3.98 38.86
N ILE A 135 -1.65 -2.78 39.42
CA ILE A 135 -0.52 -2.05 40.02
C ILE A 135 0.14 -2.88 41.13
N VAL A 136 -0.66 -3.50 42.01
CA VAL A 136 -0.18 -4.33 43.13
C VAL A 136 0.56 -5.58 42.63
N THR A 137 0.02 -6.29 41.65
CA THR A 137 0.58 -7.57 41.19
C THR A 137 1.80 -7.39 40.28
N TYR A 138 1.81 -6.37 39.40
CA TYR A 138 2.82 -6.25 38.35
C TYR A 138 4.03 -5.41 38.75
N ASN A 139 3.90 -4.43 39.65
CA ASN A 139 4.99 -3.45 39.84
C ASN A 139 6.11 -3.86 40.80
N LYS A 140 6.01 -4.98 41.55
CA LYS A 140 7.06 -5.53 42.47
C LYS A 140 7.84 -4.50 43.34
N LEU A 141 7.34 -3.27 43.47
CA LEU A 141 7.88 -2.21 44.32
C LEU A 141 7.35 -2.42 45.75
N PRO A 142 8.02 -1.91 46.79
CA PRO A 142 7.47 -1.93 48.15
C PRO A 142 6.15 -1.15 48.13
N LEU A 143 5.05 -1.89 48.11
CA LEU A 143 3.70 -1.35 48.04
C LEU A 143 3.41 -0.62 49.33
N SER A 144 2.92 0.61 49.25
CA SER A 144 2.34 1.24 50.43
C SER A 144 1.10 0.45 50.85
N ASP A 145 0.93 0.16 52.14
CA ASP A 145 -0.27 -0.48 52.70
C ASP A 145 -1.56 0.16 52.20
N ARG A 146 -1.52 1.47 51.92
CA ARG A 146 -2.63 2.27 51.38
C ARG A 146 -3.20 1.75 50.05
N VAL A 147 -2.37 1.29 49.11
CA VAL A 147 -2.84 0.80 47.79
C VAL A 147 -3.56 -0.54 47.93
N CYS A 148 -3.07 -1.40 48.83
CA CYS A 148 -3.72 -2.68 49.15
C CYS A 148 -5.05 -2.44 49.88
N GLN A 149 -5.07 -1.53 50.85
CA GLN A 149 -6.29 -1.10 51.55
C GLN A 149 -7.33 -0.48 50.59
N ASP A 150 -6.89 0.34 49.63
CA ASP A 150 -7.75 0.90 48.59
C ASP A 150 -8.35 -0.17 47.68
N CYS A 151 -7.55 -1.17 47.29
CA CYS A 151 -8.03 -2.30 46.51
C CYS A 151 -9.11 -3.09 47.26
N GLN A 152 -8.87 -3.42 48.53
CA GLN A 152 -9.85 -4.08 49.41
C GLN A 152 -11.12 -3.25 49.58
N ARG A 153 -10.97 -1.92 49.73
CA ARG A 153 -12.09 -0.98 49.83
C ARG A 153 -12.97 -1.02 48.58
N TYR A 154 -12.38 -0.92 47.39
CA TYR A 154 -13.16 -0.91 46.14
C TYR A 154 -13.82 -2.28 45.88
N LEU A 155 -13.15 -3.37 46.27
CA LEU A 155 -13.73 -4.72 46.24
C LEU A 155 -14.97 -4.81 47.15
N ALA A 156 -14.88 -4.29 48.38
CA ALA A 156 -16.00 -4.24 49.33
C ALA A 156 -17.14 -3.32 48.85
N LYS A 157 -16.83 -2.15 48.27
CA LYS A 157 -17.85 -1.26 47.65
C LYS A 157 -18.60 -1.99 46.54
N THR A 158 -17.88 -2.71 45.68
CA THR A 158 -18.48 -3.47 44.58
C THR A 158 -19.42 -4.56 45.10
N LEU A 159 -19.00 -5.34 46.11
CA LEU A 159 -19.84 -6.39 46.71
C LEU A 159 -21.11 -5.81 47.34
N TRP A 160 -20.97 -4.76 48.15
CA TRP A 160 -22.10 -4.10 48.81
C TRP A 160 -23.12 -3.55 47.82
N VAL A 161 -22.64 -2.92 46.73
CA VAL A 161 -23.49 -2.40 45.66
C VAL A 161 -24.27 -3.52 44.97
N ILE A 162 -23.62 -4.65 44.65
CA ILE A 162 -24.28 -5.79 44.02
C ILE A 162 -25.35 -6.38 44.95
N GLU A 163 -25.02 -6.63 46.22
CA GLU A 163 -25.99 -7.15 47.20
C GLU A 163 -27.19 -6.21 47.36
N LYS A 164 -26.93 -4.90 47.41
CA LYS A 164 -28.01 -3.91 47.54
C LYS A 164 -28.85 -3.81 46.27
N ALA A 165 -28.24 -3.82 45.09
CA ALA A 165 -28.94 -3.79 43.80
C ALA A 165 -29.81 -5.04 43.60
N LEU A 166 -29.30 -6.22 43.94
CA LEU A 166 -30.06 -7.48 43.89
C LEU A 166 -31.22 -7.51 44.89
N SER A 167 -31.09 -6.85 46.05
CA SER A 167 -32.21 -6.70 46.99
C SER A 167 -33.35 -5.80 46.47
N LEU A 168 -33.06 -4.98 45.45
CA LEU A 168 -33.99 -4.02 44.84
C LEU A 168 -34.52 -4.48 43.47
N SER A 169 -33.82 -5.40 42.79
CA SER A 169 -34.15 -5.96 41.47
C SER A 169 -35.10 -7.15 41.59
N ARG A 170 -35.98 -7.34 40.60
CA ARG A 170 -37.02 -8.37 40.64
C ARG A 170 -37.09 -9.32 39.44
N GLU A 171 -36.17 -9.29 38.44
CA GLU A 171 -35.89 -10.44 37.51
C GLU A 171 -35.07 -10.11 36.22
N THR A 172 -34.93 -8.85 35.74
CA THR A 172 -34.45 -8.60 34.35
C THR A 172 -32.97 -8.24 34.13
N LEU A 173 -32.23 -7.78 35.15
CA LEU A 173 -30.81 -7.37 35.03
C LEU A 173 -29.83 -8.34 35.72
N ASP A 174 -30.33 -9.49 36.17
CA ASP A 174 -29.55 -10.48 36.92
C ASP A 174 -28.37 -11.02 36.10
N THR A 175 -28.47 -11.04 34.77
CA THR A 175 -27.39 -11.50 33.88
C THR A 175 -26.20 -10.54 33.89
N GLU A 176 -26.43 -9.22 33.84
CA GLU A 176 -25.34 -8.22 33.83
C GLU A 176 -24.66 -8.11 35.20
N PHE A 177 -25.45 -8.09 36.29
CA PHE A 177 -24.90 -8.18 37.64
C PHE A 177 -24.17 -9.51 37.89
N GLY A 178 -24.61 -10.61 37.25
CA GLY A 178 -23.92 -11.90 37.25
C GLY A 178 -22.50 -11.80 36.69
N VAL A 179 -22.32 -11.14 35.53
CA VAL A 179 -21.00 -10.92 34.92
C VAL A 179 -20.08 -10.11 35.85
N ILE A 180 -20.61 -9.07 36.49
CA ILE A 180 -19.87 -8.25 37.46
C ILE A 180 -19.50 -9.08 38.70
N LYS A 181 -20.43 -9.87 39.23
CA LYS A 181 -20.21 -10.76 40.39
C LYS A 181 -19.15 -11.83 40.09
N ASP A 182 -19.14 -12.38 38.89
CA ASP A 182 -18.11 -13.32 38.44
C ASP A 182 -16.74 -12.65 38.29
N GLY A 183 -16.71 -11.43 37.74
CA GLY A 183 -15.51 -10.59 37.70
C GLY A 183 -14.97 -10.30 39.11
N LEU A 184 -15.86 -9.95 40.03
CA LEU A 184 -15.54 -9.72 41.44
C LEU A 184 -14.95 -10.98 42.09
N ARG A 185 -15.57 -12.15 41.87
CA ARG A 185 -15.08 -13.43 42.39
C ARG A 185 -13.68 -13.74 41.88
N LYS A 186 -13.41 -13.52 40.59
CA LYS A 186 -12.07 -13.69 39.99
C LYS A 186 -11.02 -12.80 40.66
N LEU A 187 -11.32 -11.51 40.84
CA LEU A 187 -10.40 -10.57 41.51
C LEU A 187 -10.16 -10.94 42.98
N ALA A 188 -11.22 -11.30 43.70
CA ALA A 188 -11.12 -11.73 45.10
C ALA A 188 -10.28 -13.01 45.24
N ASN A 189 -10.44 -13.98 44.33
CA ASN A 189 -9.60 -15.17 44.26
C ASN A 189 -8.12 -14.82 44.03
N THR A 190 -7.82 -13.91 43.10
CA THR A 190 -6.44 -13.45 42.88
C THR A 190 -5.86 -12.78 44.13
N MET A 191 -6.62 -11.95 44.84
CA MET A 191 -6.18 -11.34 46.10
C MET A 191 -5.95 -12.38 47.20
N LYS A 192 -6.82 -13.40 47.31
CA LYS A 192 -6.66 -14.51 48.26
C LYS A 192 -5.38 -15.30 47.97
N GLN A 193 -5.13 -15.65 46.71
CA GLN A 193 -3.93 -16.36 46.27
C GLN A 193 -2.63 -15.60 46.58
N GLN A 194 -2.66 -14.27 46.51
CA GLN A 194 -1.51 -13.42 46.78
C GLN A 194 -1.40 -13.01 48.27
N ASN A 195 -2.23 -13.58 49.17
CA ASN A 195 -2.32 -13.21 50.60
C ASN A 195 -2.57 -11.72 50.86
N LEU A 196 -3.25 -11.04 49.93
CA LEU A 196 -3.56 -9.61 50.00
C LEU A 196 -4.87 -9.31 50.71
N LEU A 197 -5.59 -10.32 51.22
CA LEU A 197 -6.81 -10.13 52.01
C LEU A 197 -6.44 -10.03 53.50
N THR A 198 -6.13 -8.83 53.96
CA THR A 198 -5.91 -8.54 55.40
C THR A 198 -7.24 -8.31 56.14
N PRO A 199 -7.28 -8.40 57.48
CA PRO A 199 -8.48 -8.09 58.25
C PRO A 199 -8.92 -6.63 58.05
N MET A 200 -10.12 -6.41 57.49
CA MET A 200 -10.65 -5.07 57.18
C MET A 200 -11.06 -4.25 58.42
N GLU A 201 -11.03 -4.86 59.61
CA GLU A 201 -11.26 -4.17 60.90
C GLU A 201 -10.19 -3.11 61.17
N SER A 202 -8.95 -3.37 60.76
CA SER A 202 -7.84 -2.41 60.83
C SER A 202 -8.04 -1.17 59.95
N ILE A 203 -8.79 -1.31 58.85
CA ILE A 203 -9.07 -0.23 57.89
C ILE A 203 -10.09 0.76 58.48
N ALA A 204 -11.06 0.26 59.24
CA ALA A 204 -12.08 1.09 59.89
C ALA A 204 -11.52 1.94 61.06
N LEU A 205 -10.39 1.53 61.67
CA LEU A 205 -9.80 2.16 62.85
C LEU A 205 -8.67 3.17 62.54
N VAL A 206 -8.06 3.13 61.35
CA VAL A 206 -6.80 3.85 61.06
C VAL A 206 -6.94 5.08 60.14
N ALA A 207 -8.02 5.25 59.37
CA ALA A 207 -8.03 6.27 58.32
C ALA A 207 -9.02 7.44 58.56
N GLN A 208 -8.51 8.56 59.09
CA GLN A 208 -9.21 9.86 59.07
C GLN A 208 -9.48 10.37 57.63
N ASP A 209 -8.82 9.78 56.62
CA ASP A 209 -8.95 10.12 55.19
C ASP A 209 -9.73 9.07 54.36
N PHE A 210 -10.60 8.26 54.99
CA PHE A 210 -11.30 7.18 54.30
C PHE A 210 -12.54 7.68 53.55
N ASP A 211 -12.53 7.57 52.22
CA ASP A 211 -13.70 7.90 51.38
C ASP A 211 -14.75 6.77 51.37
N TYR A 212 -15.82 6.98 52.12
CA TYR A 212 -17.00 6.08 52.20
C TYR A 212 -18.05 6.33 51.10
N SER A 213 -17.88 7.34 50.24
CA SER A 213 -18.87 7.66 49.20
C SER A 213 -19.07 6.48 48.25
N ILE A 214 -20.33 6.19 47.92
CA ILE A 214 -20.67 5.14 46.97
C ILE A 214 -20.80 5.72 45.57
N MET A 215 -21.37 6.92 45.49
CA MET A 215 -21.48 7.68 44.26
C MET A 215 -20.34 8.70 44.19
N VAL A 216 -19.70 8.75 43.03
CA VAL A 216 -18.76 9.81 42.71
C VAL A 216 -19.53 11.13 42.63
N GLN A 217 -19.03 12.16 43.30
CA GLN A 217 -19.62 13.49 43.26
C GLN A 217 -19.26 14.19 41.95
N TYR A 218 -20.27 14.60 41.19
CA TYR A 218 -20.13 15.33 39.94
C TYR A 218 -20.71 16.75 40.09
N PRO A 219 -20.11 17.76 39.42
CA PRO A 219 -20.64 19.11 39.44
C PRO A 219 -21.95 19.22 38.65
N SER A 220 -22.78 20.20 39.03
CA SER A 220 -23.99 20.57 38.28
C SER A 220 -23.62 21.48 37.11
N PHE A 221 -24.06 21.13 35.90
CA PHE A 221 -23.83 21.94 34.69
C PHE A 221 -24.98 22.89 34.41
N THR A 222 -24.67 24.02 33.78
CA THR A 222 -25.67 24.85 33.11
C THR A 222 -26.27 24.08 31.93
N PRO A 223 -27.52 24.37 31.53
CA PRO A 223 -28.18 23.70 30.40
C PRO A 223 -27.36 23.72 29.10
N ASP A 224 -26.61 24.79 28.86
CA ASP A 224 -25.81 24.96 27.64
C ASP A 224 -24.61 23.99 27.60
N ILE A 225 -23.91 23.83 28.72
CA ILE A 225 -22.81 22.87 28.86
C ILE A 225 -23.36 21.45 28.82
N TRP A 226 -24.50 21.21 29.47
CA TRP A 226 -25.18 19.92 29.40
C TRP A 226 -25.57 19.54 27.97
N ASP A 227 -26.11 20.47 27.19
CA ASP A 227 -26.47 20.24 25.78
C ASP A 227 -25.23 19.95 24.92
N ALA A 228 -24.13 20.68 25.15
CA ALA A 228 -22.86 20.46 24.46
C ALA A 228 -22.29 19.05 24.72
N LEU A 229 -22.33 18.58 25.98
CA LEU A 229 -21.82 17.27 26.38
C LEU A 229 -22.77 16.13 25.97
N SER A 230 -24.09 16.32 26.08
CA SER A 230 -25.10 15.30 25.77
C SER A 230 -25.33 15.09 24.27
N ARG A 231 -25.23 16.15 23.44
CA ARG A 231 -25.37 16.06 21.97
C ARG A 231 -24.09 15.69 21.24
N SER A 232 -22.93 15.74 21.90
CA SER A 232 -21.67 15.20 21.36
C SER A 232 -21.75 13.68 21.10
N ASN A 233 -22.76 12.99 21.65
CA ASN A 233 -23.11 11.59 21.41
C ASN A 233 -23.72 11.28 20.04
N ARG A 234 -23.95 12.27 19.17
CA ARG A 234 -24.42 12.01 17.80
C ARG A 234 -23.28 12.28 16.84
N GLY A 235 -22.70 11.20 16.31
CA GLY A 235 -21.77 11.25 15.20
C GLY A 235 -22.29 12.11 14.05
N THR A 236 -21.42 12.42 13.10
CA THR A 236 -21.62 13.39 12.00
C THR A 236 -22.72 13.03 10.99
N SER A 237 -23.60 12.07 11.28
CA SER A 237 -24.74 11.70 10.44
C SER A 237 -26.03 11.79 11.23
N VAL A 238 -26.70 12.95 11.20
CA VAL A 238 -28.16 13.11 11.00
C VAL A 238 -28.40 14.59 10.68
N LEU A 239 -28.24 14.95 9.40
CA LEU A 239 -28.93 16.09 8.80
C LEU A 239 -30.29 15.59 8.28
N GLN A 240 -31.22 15.26 9.17
CA GLN A 240 -32.63 15.25 8.79
C GLN A 240 -33.50 15.42 10.02
N GLY A 241 -34.32 16.46 9.99
CA GLY A 241 -35.25 16.79 11.05
C GLY A 241 -36.24 15.66 11.26
N GLN A 242 -36.07 14.92 12.36
CA GLN A 242 -37.17 14.23 13.00
C GLN A 242 -37.15 14.57 14.49
N HIS A 243 -38.32 15.00 14.92
CA HIS A 243 -38.64 15.50 16.24
C HIS A 243 -38.40 14.41 17.30
N LEU A 244 -38.00 14.87 18.48
CA LEU A 244 -37.68 14.08 19.65
C LEU A 244 -38.80 13.12 20.08
N THR A 245 -38.47 11.83 20.24
CA THR A 245 -39.04 10.95 21.27
C THR A 245 -37.99 9.92 21.72
N SER A 246 -37.96 9.66 23.02
CA SER A 246 -37.20 8.64 23.78
C SER A 246 -35.66 8.66 23.77
N SER A 247 -35.14 8.98 24.95
CA SER A 247 -33.86 8.55 25.55
C SER A 247 -33.40 7.16 25.09
N HIS A 248 -32.51 7.08 24.10
CA HIS A 248 -31.58 5.96 23.96
C HIS A 248 -30.27 6.36 24.64
N GLN A 249 -30.18 6.14 25.95
CA GLN A 249 -28.88 6.09 26.63
C GLN A 249 -28.17 4.83 26.13
N LEU A 250 -26.88 4.94 25.78
CA LEU A 250 -26.06 3.76 25.50
C LEU A 250 -26.13 2.81 26.71
N PRO A 251 -26.23 1.48 26.50
CA PRO A 251 -26.25 0.53 27.59
C PRO A 251 -24.95 0.62 28.39
N THR A 252 -25.02 0.27 29.68
CA THR A 252 -23.89 0.39 30.61
C THR A 252 -22.66 -0.41 30.16
N SER A 253 -22.86 -1.54 29.48
CA SER A 253 -21.81 -2.35 28.85
C SER A 253 -20.95 -1.56 27.87
N ASP A 254 -21.57 -0.62 27.15
CA ASP A 254 -20.93 0.14 26.09
C ASP A 254 -20.26 1.39 26.63
N LEU A 255 -20.82 1.98 27.69
CA LEU A 255 -20.27 3.15 28.37
C LEU A 255 -19.08 2.81 29.29
N LEU A 256 -19.14 1.67 29.97
CA LEU A 256 -18.12 1.21 30.91
C LEU A 256 -17.69 -0.23 30.56
N PRO A 257 -16.92 -0.42 29.48
CA PRO A 257 -16.59 -1.75 28.98
C PRO A 257 -15.71 -2.53 29.97
N LEU A 258 -16.17 -3.71 30.36
CA LEU A 258 -15.40 -4.64 31.21
C LEU A 258 -14.39 -5.45 30.40
N SER A 259 -14.76 -5.90 29.21
CA SER A 259 -13.96 -6.73 28.32
C SER A 259 -14.37 -6.53 26.87
N ASP A 260 -13.68 -7.19 25.94
CA ASP A 260 -14.10 -7.28 24.55
C ASP A 260 -15.54 -7.83 24.47
N THR A 261 -16.34 -7.29 23.54
CA THR A 261 -17.71 -7.73 23.26
C THR A 261 -17.77 -8.45 21.91
N SER A 262 -18.96 -8.93 21.52
CA SER A 262 -19.21 -9.47 20.17
C SER A 262 -18.89 -8.44 19.08
N GLU A 263 -19.08 -7.15 19.35
CA GLU A 263 -19.00 -6.07 18.38
C GLU A 263 -17.79 -5.16 18.53
N THR A 264 -17.17 -5.11 19.73
CA THR A 264 -16.07 -4.18 20.01
C THR A 264 -14.87 -4.85 20.67
N PHE A 265 -13.68 -4.45 20.26
CA PHE A 265 -12.43 -4.73 20.95
C PHE A 265 -12.11 -3.60 21.93
N VAL A 266 -11.69 -3.94 23.14
CA VAL A 266 -11.33 -2.99 24.19
C VAL A 266 -9.83 -3.13 24.47
N TYR A 267 -9.07 -2.13 24.05
CA TYR A 267 -7.60 -2.13 24.16
C TYR A 267 -7.12 -1.75 25.55
N ALA A 268 -7.75 -0.72 26.13
CA ALA A 268 -7.35 -0.17 27.42
C ALA A 268 -8.52 0.54 28.11
N THR A 269 -8.52 0.51 29.43
CA THR A 269 -9.44 1.27 30.30
C THR A 269 -8.62 1.92 31.40
N MET A 270 -8.71 3.24 31.56
CA MET A 270 -7.92 4.00 32.54
C MET A 270 -8.78 5.06 33.22
N PHE A 271 -8.53 5.30 34.50
CA PHE A 271 -9.18 6.39 35.24
C PHE A 271 -8.43 7.69 34.99
N VAL A 272 -9.16 8.70 34.57
CA VAL A 272 -8.62 10.01 34.18
C VAL A 272 -9.36 11.12 34.89
N GLU A 273 -8.74 12.29 34.94
CA GLU A 273 -9.37 13.49 35.46
C GLU A 273 -9.69 14.45 34.31
N VAL A 274 -10.97 14.80 34.16
CA VAL A 274 -11.45 15.67 33.09
C VAL A 274 -11.64 17.08 33.64
N MET A 275 -11.05 18.04 32.94
CA MET A 275 -11.18 19.48 33.19
C MET A 275 -11.90 20.12 32.02
N LEU A 276 -13.02 20.81 32.27
CA LEU A 276 -13.76 21.51 31.22
C LEU A 276 -13.42 23.00 31.22
N PHE A 277 -13.12 23.54 30.05
CA PHE A 277 -12.83 24.95 29.82
C PHE A 277 -13.92 25.56 28.95
N GLU A 278 -14.53 26.63 29.41
CA GLU A 278 -15.49 27.43 28.66
C GLU A 278 -14.77 28.53 27.87
N ARG A 279 -15.34 28.92 26.72
CA ARG A 279 -14.80 29.99 25.86
C ARG A 279 -14.43 31.20 26.71
N SER A 280 -13.17 31.68 26.59
CA SER A 280 -12.56 32.84 27.26
C SER A 280 -11.97 32.67 28.67
N ARG A 281 -12.08 31.51 29.32
CA ARG A 281 -11.49 31.29 30.66
C ARG A 281 -10.20 30.47 30.62
N GLU A 282 -9.13 30.97 31.25
CA GLU A 282 -7.87 30.24 31.43
C GLU A 282 -7.93 29.18 32.54
N ALA A 283 -8.83 29.33 33.52
CA ALA A 283 -9.04 28.38 34.60
C ALA A 283 -10.11 27.33 34.24
N PRO A 284 -9.94 26.05 34.64
CA PRO A 284 -10.95 25.03 34.40
C PRO A 284 -12.23 25.39 35.16
N SER A 285 -13.36 25.33 34.46
CA SER A 285 -14.68 25.59 35.04
C SER A 285 -15.14 24.43 35.92
N PHE A 286 -14.77 23.20 35.56
CA PHE A 286 -15.14 21.99 36.29
C PHE A 286 -14.01 20.96 36.23
N LYS A 287 -13.83 20.20 37.31
CA LYS A 287 -12.85 19.10 37.43
C LYS A 287 -13.53 17.90 38.06
N PHE A 288 -13.51 16.74 37.38
CA PHE A 288 -14.17 15.53 37.87
C PHE A 288 -13.57 14.26 37.25
N PRO A 289 -13.67 13.10 37.92
CA PRO A 289 -13.07 11.86 37.44
C PRO A 289 -13.97 11.14 36.42
N CYS A 290 -13.33 10.60 35.38
CA CYS A 290 -13.98 9.81 34.33
C CYS A 290 -13.17 8.54 34.05
N LEU A 291 -13.81 7.60 33.35
CA LEU A 291 -13.16 6.45 32.76
C LEU A 291 -12.89 6.77 31.29
N LEU A 292 -11.65 6.64 30.85
CA LEU A 292 -11.28 6.66 29.44
C LEU A 292 -11.06 5.22 28.97
N SER A 293 -11.76 4.84 27.92
CA SER A 293 -11.64 3.53 27.28
C SER A 293 -11.25 3.68 25.82
N VAL A 294 -10.28 2.89 25.36
CA VAL A 294 -9.88 2.83 23.96
C VAL A 294 -10.51 1.58 23.36
N ARG A 295 -11.40 1.75 22.38
CA ARG A 295 -12.13 0.65 21.77
C ARG A 295 -12.09 0.73 20.25
N ARG A 296 -12.37 -0.37 19.55
CA ARG A 296 -12.58 -0.39 18.09
C ARG A 296 -13.71 -1.34 17.76
N GLN A 297 -14.64 -0.92 16.90
CA GLN A 297 -15.65 -1.83 16.37
C GLN A 297 -14.98 -2.89 15.48
N LYS A 298 -15.47 -4.13 15.48
CA LYS A 298 -14.87 -5.20 14.66
C LYS A 298 -15.05 -4.97 13.15
N THR A 299 -16.00 -4.12 12.77
CA THR A 299 -16.27 -3.67 11.40
C THR A 299 -15.38 -2.50 10.97
N GLU A 300 -14.84 -1.74 11.92
CA GLU A 300 -14.12 -0.49 11.66
C GLU A 300 -12.60 -0.66 11.77
N LYS A 301 -11.87 0.12 10.97
CA LYS A 301 -10.39 0.09 10.93
C LYS A 301 -9.77 0.98 12.00
N THR A 302 -10.49 2.01 12.44
CA THR A 302 -10.00 3.05 13.37
C THR A 302 -10.60 2.86 14.77
N PRO A 303 -9.78 2.82 15.83
CA PRO A 303 -10.26 2.87 17.19
C PRO A 303 -10.86 4.25 17.52
N GLU A 304 -11.58 4.28 18.63
CA GLU A 304 -12.24 5.42 19.21
C GLU A 304 -11.90 5.53 20.71
N ILE A 305 -11.83 6.76 21.21
CA ILE A 305 -11.71 7.07 22.63
C ILE A 305 -13.11 7.33 23.18
N LEU A 306 -13.50 6.57 24.20
CA LEU A 306 -14.71 6.78 24.96
C LEU A 306 -14.36 7.34 26.33
N ILE A 307 -14.91 8.49 26.70
CA ILE A 307 -14.77 9.07 28.04
C ILE A 307 -16.13 9.08 28.71
N ALA A 308 -16.28 8.33 29.80
CA ALA A 308 -17.55 8.15 30.51
C ALA A 308 -17.43 8.46 32.01
N SER A 309 -18.42 9.16 32.57
CA SER A 309 -18.61 9.35 34.01
C SER A 309 -19.45 8.23 34.63
N GLN A 310 -19.30 7.96 35.93
CA GLN A 310 -20.06 6.93 36.65
C GLN A 310 -21.59 7.13 36.60
N ASN A 311 -22.07 8.37 36.58
CA ASN A 311 -23.50 8.71 36.50
C ASN A 311 -24.00 9.01 35.08
N ALA A 312 -23.20 8.69 34.06
CA ALA A 312 -23.44 9.02 32.64
C ALA A 312 -23.74 10.49 32.33
N LEU A 313 -23.29 11.40 33.21
CA LEU A 313 -23.30 12.84 32.98
C LEU A 313 -22.42 13.26 31.80
N LEU A 314 -21.26 12.62 31.66
CA LEU A 314 -20.36 12.76 30.53
C LEU A 314 -20.29 11.43 29.80
N SER A 315 -20.58 11.46 28.50
CA SER A 315 -20.21 10.41 27.55
C SER A 315 -19.71 11.09 26.28
N LEU A 316 -18.41 11.01 26.04
CA LEU A 316 -17.77 11.56 24.85
C LEU A 316 -17.16 10.43 24.06
N LEU A 317 -17.63 10.24 22.83
CA LEU A 317 -17.02 9.34 21.87
C LEU A 317 -16.23 10.17 20.86
N ILE A 318 -14.93 9.91 20.77
CA ILE A 318 -13.99 10.68 19.97
C ILE A 318 -13.26 9.70 19.05
N PRO A 319 -13.51 9.76 17.74
CA PRO A 319 -12.70 9.05 16.76
C PRO A 319 -11.22 9.43 16.89
N LEU A 320 -10.31 8.46 16.78
CA LEU A 320 -8.86 8.74 16.85
C LEU A 320 -8.32 9.52 15.63
N ASP A 321 -9.13 9.81 14.62
CA ASP A 321 -8.75 10.67 13.48
C ASP A 321 -9.05 12.16 13.71
N SER A 322 -9.68 12.51 14.83
CA SER A 322 -10.05 13.88 15.19
C SER A 322 -8.86 14.72 15.66
N ASP A 323 -8.97 16.05 15.55
CA ASP A 323 -7.97 17.02 16.03
C ASP A 323 -7.81 16.96 17.57
N ILE A 324 -6.95 16.06 18.04
CA ILE A 324 -6.56 15.93 19.45
C ILE A 324 -5.22 16.64 19.69
N ASN A 325 -5.21 17.59 20.61
CA ASN A 325 -4.00 18.28 21.02
C ASN A 325 -3.33 17.52 22.17
N TRP A 326 -2.08 17.09 21.97
CA TRP A 326 -1.30 16.34 22.96
C TRP A 326 -0.36 17.25 23.74
N HIS A 327 -0.56 17.37 25.05
CA HIS A 327 0.28 18.18 25.94
C HIS A 327 1.26 17.27 26.71
N MET A 328 2.55 17.29 26.34
CA MET A 328 3.59 16.45 26.97
C MET A 328 3.76 16.73 28.46
N GLN A 329 3.63 18.00 28.84
CA GLN A 329 3.58 18.45 30.22
C GLN A 329 2.29 19.28 30.33
N PRO A 330 1.29 18.87 31.13
CA PRO A 330 1.36 17.93 32.26
C PRO A 330 0.98 16.46 31.95
N HIS A 331 1.10 15.95 30.71
CA HIS A 331 0.54 14.67 30.23
C HIS A 331 -1.00 14.73 30.10
N ALA A 332 -1.48 15.64 29.26
CA ALA A 332 -2.91 15.85 29.05
C ALA A 332 -3.31 15.79 27.57
N LEU A 333 -4.53 15.32 27.29
CA LEU A 333 -5.18 15.40 25.99
C LEU A 333 -6.17 16.56 26.00
N GLU A 334 -6.14 17.40 24.99
CA GLU A 334 -7.10 18.48 24.83
C GLU A 334 -7.98 18.21 23.61
N ILE A 335 -9.28 18.11 23.87
CA ILE A 335 -10.30 17.72 22.91
C ILE A 335 -11.31 18.87 22.81
N LYS A 336 -11.52 19.35 21.59
CA LYS A 336 -12.56 20.36 21.33
C LYS A 336 -13.92 19.68 21.31
N VAL A 337 -14.81 20.13 22.18
CA VAL A 337 -16.21 19.72 22.24
C VAL A 337 -17.07 20.76 21.49
N ARG A 338 -18.35 20.48 21.28
CA ARG A 338 -19.29 21.44 20.65
C ARG A 338 -19.45 22.72 21.49
N MET A 339 -19.92 23.79 20.84
CA MET A 339 -20.22 25.10 21.45
C MET A 339 -19.02 25.85 22.08
N GLY A 340 -17.79 25.51 21.70
CA GLY A 340 -16.59 26.19 22.20
C GLY A 340 -16.15 25.75 23.60
N VAL A 341 -16.70 24.65 24.11
CA VAL A 341 -16.21 23.96 25.31
C VAL A 341 -15.00 23.10 24.93
N THR A 342 -13.94 23.15 25.72
CA THR A 342 -12.75 22.31 25.53
C THR A 342 -12.58 21.38 26.72
N ALA A 343 -12.45 20.08 26.48
CA ALA A 343 -12.19 19.09 27.51
C ALA A 343 -10.69 18.76 27.55
N ARG A 344 -10.05 18.99 28.69
CA ARG A 344 -8.67 18.57 28.96
C ARG A 344 -8.68 17.35 29.87
N VAL A 345 -8.15 16.25 29.38
CA VAL A 345 -8.08 14.97 30.07
C VAL A 345 -6.66 14.79 30.59
N GLN A 346 -6.50 14.71 31.91
CA GLN A 346 -5.23 14.50 32.58
C GLN A 346 -5.00 12.98 32.77
N LEU A 347 -3.82 12.50 32.38
CA LEU A 347 -3.45 11.07 32.49
C LEU A 347 -2.20 10.88 33.34
N SER A 348 -1.97 9.64 33.75
CA SER A 348 -0.67 9.22 34.25
C SER A 348 0.38 9.27 33.13
N SER A 349 1.66 9.37 33.49
CA SER A 349 2.75 9.36 32.50
C SER A 349 2.73 8.08 31.64
N TRP A 350 2.55 6.91 32.28
CA TRP A 350 2.49 5.62 31.61
C TRP A 350 1.32 5.53 30.62
N ASP A 351 0.11 5.88 31.07
CA ASP A 351 -1.08 5.83 30.24
C ASP A 351 -1.02 6.82 29.09
N PHE A 352 -0.44 8.01 29.31
CA PHE A 352 -0.25 9.01 28.25
C PHE A 352 0.65 8.51 27.12
N TYR A 353 1.84 7.98 27.45
CA TYR A 353 2.76 7.46 26.43
C TYR A 353 2.22 6.20 25.76
N GLY A 354 1.51 5.35 26.50
CA GLY A 354 0.80 4.20 25.96
C GLY A 354 -0.27 4.59 24.95
N LEU A 355 -1.18 5.48 25.34
CA LEU A 355 -2.27 5.96 24.49
C LEU A 355 -1.74 6.66 23.23
N ARG A 356 -0.70 7.50 23.38
CA ARG A 356 -0.04 8.16 22.25
C ARG A 356 0.60 7.17 21.28
N ARG A 357 1.16 6.06 21.78
CA ARG A 357 1.72 4.99 20.94
C ARG A 357 0.63 4.33 20.09
N VAL A 358 -0.51 3.99 20.70
CA VAL A 358 -1.66 3.43 19.98
C VAL A 358 -2.15 4.39 18.91
N PHE A 359 -2.31 5.67 19.28
CA PHE A 359 -2.73 6.72 18.35
C PHE A 359 -1.79 6.83 17.16
N ASN A 360 -0.48 7.02 17.39
CA ASN A 360 0.50 7.14 16.32
C ASN A 360 0.49 5.90 15.41
N TYR A 361 0.42 4.70 15.99
CA TYR A 361 0.37 3.47 15.21
C TYR A 361 -0.86 3.40 14.29
N THR A 362 -2.05 3.70 14.83
CA THR A 362 -3.28 3.72 14.02
C THR A 362 -3.23 4.81 12.95
N SER A 363 -2.80 6.02 13.29
CA SER A 363 -2.66 7.10 12.30
C SER A 363 -1.71 6.68 11.17
N HIS A 364 -0.57 6.06 11.50
CA HIS A 364 0.35 5.51 10.50
C HIS A 364 -0.29 4.40 9.65
N LEU A 365 -1.01 3.46 10.27
CA LEU A 365 -1.72 2.41 9.55
C LEU A 365 -2.74 2.98 8.57
N HIS A 366 -3.54 3.97 9.00
CA HIS A 366 -4.52 4.63 8.15
C HIS A 366 -3.85 5.35 6.98
N LEU A 367 -2.81 6.16 7.25
CA LEU A 367 -2.05 6.87 6.23
C LEU A 367 -1.38 5.92 5.22
N ARG A 368 -0.96 4.73 5.63
CA ARG A 368 -0.32 3.72 4.75
C ARG A 368 -1.33 2.98 3.87
N LEU A 369 -2.60 2.98 4.23
CA LEU A 369 -3.68 2.32 3.46
C LEU A 369 -4.46 3.30 2.56
N GLN A 370 -4.12 4.58 2.60
CA GLN A 370 -4.67 5.61 1.71
C GLN A 370 -3.70 5.88 0.55
N PRO A 371 -4.20 6.36 -0.61
CA PRO A 371 -3.35 6.84 -1.68
C PRO A 371 -2.57 8.08 -1.20
N TRP A 372 -1.28 8.13 -1.52
CA TRP A 372 -0.46 9.32 -1.27
C TRP A 372 -0.54 10.33 -2.42
N ALA A 373 0.06 11.50 -2.24
CA ALA A 373 0.15 12.49 -3.31
C ALA A 373 0.92 11.89 -4.51
N GLY A 374 0.29 11.88 -5.68
CA GLY A 374 0.83 11.21 -6.87
C GLY A 374 0.62 9.70 -6.89
N GLU A 375 -0.26 9.16 -6.06
CA GLU A 375 -0.66 7.76 -6.13
C GLU A 375 -2.16 7.59 -6.40
N GLU A 376 -2.51 6.57 -7.17
CA GLU A 376 -3.89 6.17 -7.44
C GLU A 376 -4.13 4.72 -7.01
N LEU A 377 -5.29 4.43 -6.41
CA LEU A 377 -5.67 3.07 -6.04
C LEU A 377 -6.15 2.32 -7.29
N ILE A 378 -5.40 1.32 -7.74
CA ILE A 378 -5.72 0.54 -8.96
C ILE A 378 -6.31 -0.84 -8.65
N PHE A 379 -6.12 -1.36 -7.43
CA PHE A 379 -6.62 -2.67 -7.05
C PHE A 379 -6.95 -2.75 -5.56
N GLU A 380 -8.09 -3.34 -5.22
CA GLU A 380 -8.47 -3.68 -3.85
C GLU A 380 -9.17 -5.05 -3.84
N ALA A 381 -8.70 -5.97 -2.99
CA ALA A 381 -9.33 -7.28 -2.79
C ALA A 381 -9.12 -7.80 -1.36
N THR A 382 -9.88 -8.85 -1.00
CA THR A 382 -9.69 -9.58 0.26
C THR A 382 -9.12 -10.96 -0.04
N ALA A 383 -7.87 -11.20 0.36
CA ALA A 383 -7.23 -12.50 0.23
C ALA A 383 -7.74 -13.45 1.32
N LYS A 384 -8.12 -14.68 0.94
CA LYS A 384 -8.54 -15.75 1.84
C LYS A 384 -7.51 -16.04 2.92
N SER A 385 -6.22 -16.02 2.55
CA SER A 385 -5.11 -16.20 3.48
C SER A 385 -3.88 -15.43 3.00
N VAL A 386 -3.17 -14.81 3.93
CA VAL A 386 -1.93 -14.05 3.71
C VAL A 386 -0.84 -14.64 4.60
N GLN A 387 0.28 -15.00 4.00
CA GLN A 387 1.48 -15.42 4.72
C GLN A 387 2.63 -14.49 4.36
N TYR A 388 3.31 -13.96 5.37
CA TYR A 388 4.46 -13.07 5.18
C TYR A 388 5.69 -13.65 5.87
N THR A 389 6.79 -13.75 5.13
CA THR A 389 8.08 -14.22 5.63
C THR A 389 9.12 -13.14 5.40
N ALA A 390 9.78 -12.69 6.46
CA ALA A 390 10.83 -11.69 6.39
C ALA A 390 12.13 -12.21 7.04
N PRO A 391 13.31 -11.71 6.62
CA PRO A 391 14.57 -12.02 7.27
C PRO A 391 14.56 -11.57 8.74
N LYS A 392 15.17 -12.37 9.63
CA LYS A 392 15.24 -12.15 11.08
C LYS A 392 15.86 -10.80 11.50
N SER A 393 16.60 -10.14 10.60
CA SER A 393 17.28 -8.86 10.83
C SER A 393 16.46 -7.62 10.44
N SER A 394 15.28 -7.79 9.83
CA SER A 394 14.49 -6.67 9.33
C SER A 394 13.44 -6.21 10.35
N GLU A 395 13.19 -4.89 10.41
CA GLU A 395 12.10 -4.24 11.17
C GLU A 395 10.68 -4.78 10.81
N SER A 396 10.62 -5.66 9.81
CA SER A 396 9.45 -6.25 9.16
C SER A 396 8.76 -7.35 9.96
N GLN A 397 9.21 -7.70 11.18
CA GLN A 397 8.52 -8.64 12.07
C GLN A 397 7.23 -8.05 12.70
N ARG A 398 6.64 -7.02 12.07
CA ARG A 398 5.37 -6.42 12.48
C ARG A 398 4.16 -7.18 11.95
N PHE A 399 4.29 -7.94 10.87
CA PHE A 399 3.22 -8.78 10.33
C PHE A 399 3.30 -10.20 10.92
N PRO A 400 2.16 -10.87 11.19
CA PRO A 400 2.18 -12.22 11.74
C PRO A 400 2.93 -13.21 10.83
N ALA A 401 3.80 -14.04 11.43
CA ALA A 401 4.53 -15.08 10.71
C ALA A 401 3.64 -16.29 10.33
N LEU A 402 2.54 -16.48 11.06
CA LEU A 402 1.53 -17.48 10.75
C LEU A 402 0.54 -16.93 9.71
N PRO A 403 -0.02 -17.79 8.84
CA PRO A 403 -1.01 -17.37 7.86
C PRO A 403 -2.21 -16.69 8.51
N THR A 404 -2.54 -15.48 8.06
CA THR A 404 -3.69 -14.70 8.54
C THR A 404 -4.83 -14.78 7.54
N PRO A 405 -6.06 -15.14 7.96
CA PRO A 405 -7.21 -15.16 7.08
C PRO A 405 -7.66 -13.74 6.70
N ASN A 406 -8.40 -13.62 5.59
CA ASN A 406 -9.12 -12.41 5.15
C ASN A 406 -8.29 -11.12 5.15
N GLY A 407 -7.04 -11.20 4.69
CA GLY A 407 -6.18 -10.02 4.60
C GLY A 407 -6.64 -9.08 3.49
N VAL A 408 -6.71 -7.78 3.78
CA VAL A 408 -7.07 -6.75 2.80
C VAL A 408 -5.83 -6.37 2.01
N VAL A 409 -5.88 -6.54 0.68
CA VAL A 409 -4.80 -6.25 -0.26
C VAL A 409 -5.17 -5.03 -1.09
N ARG A 410 -4.27 -4.04 -1.15
CA ARG A 410 -4.41 -2.84 -1.97
C ARG A 410 -3.15 -2.58 -2.78
N VAL A 411 -3.30 -2.17 -4.04
CA VAL A 411 -2.19 -1.73 -4.88
C VAL A 411 -2.42 -0.28 -5.29
N PHE A 412 -1.41 0.54 -5.03
CA PHE A 412 -1.37 1.92 -5.45
C PHE A 412 -0.36 2.08 -6.58
N GLU A 413 -0.76 2.74 -7.65
CA GLU A 413 0.09 3.12 -8.77
C GLU A 413 0.69 4.50 -8.53
N ASN A 414 2.01 4.64 -8.66
CA ASN A 414 2.68 5.93 -8.47
C ASN A 414 2.80 6.66 -9.81
N VAL A 415 2.08 7.77 -9.97
CA VAL A 415 2.03 8.57 -11.18
C VAL A 415 2.58 9.96 -10.88
N THR A 416 3.63 10.36 -11.61
CA THR A 416 4.15 11.72 -11.61
C THR A 416 3.78 12.42 -12.90
N THR A 417 2.99 13.50 -12.82
CA THR A 417 2.71 14.34 -13.97
C THR A 417 3.84 15.34 -14.18
N GLU A 418 4.57 15.20 -15.29
CA GLU A 418 5.57 16.16 -15.74
C GLU A 418 4.95 17.01 -16.87
N MET A 419 5.04 18.34 -16.75
CA MET A 419 4.64 19.24 -17.83
C MET A 419 5.80 19.40 -18.80
N SER A 420 5.68 18.82 -20.00
CA SER A 420 6.63 19.03 -21.08
C SER A 420 6.10 20.07 -22.07
N ALA A 421 6.96 20.59 -22.95
CA ALA A 421 6.59 21.55 -23.98
C ALA A 421 5.53 21.00 -24.98
N SER A 422 5.35 19.67 -25.03
CA SER A 422 4.38 18.99 -25.90
C SER A 422 3.08 18.57 -25.17
N GLY A 423 2.96 18.82 -23.86
CA GLY A 423 1.77 18.49 -23.06
C GLY A 423 2.09 17.95 -21.67
N THR A 424 1.06 17.64 -20.89
CA THR A 424 1.18 16.91 -19.62
C THR A 424 1.51 15.45 -19.90
N CYS A 425 2.68 14.97 -19.48
CA CYS A 425 3.05 13.56 -19.56
C CYS A 425 3.00 12.96 -18.16
N ASN A 426 2.18 11.92 -17.99
CA ASN A 426 2.16 11.14 -16.76
C ASN A 426 3.24 10.07 -16.86
N THR A 427 4.30 10.20 -16.07
CA THR A 427 5.34 9.18 -15.93
C THR A 427 5.03 8.30 -14.73
N GLN A 428 5.09 7.00 -14.92
CA GLN A 428 4.83 6.08 -13.82
C GLN A 428 6.13 5.71 -13.10
N ARG A 429 6.07 5.68 -11.76
CA ARG A 429 7.21 5.32 -10.91
C ARG A 429 6.91 4.07 -10.10
N GLY A 430 6.40 3.01 -10.74
CA GLY A 430 6.13 1.73 -10.07
C GLY A 430 4.84 1.71 -9.25
N PHE A 431 4.82 0.84 -8.23
CA PHE A 431 3.63 0.48 -7.46
C PHE A 431 3.95 0.36 -5.97
N ARG A 432 2.93 0.51 -5.15
CA ARG A 432 2.99 0.23 -3.72
C ARG A 432 1.92 -0.79 -3.35
N LEU A 433 2.36 -1.97 -2.94
CA LEU A 433 1.51 -3.00 -2.37
C LEU A 433 1.33 -2.72 -0.88
N ALA A 434 0.10 -2.65 -0.40
CA ALA A 434 -0.21 -2.58 1.02
C ALA A 434 -1.13 -3.74 1.38
N VAL A 435 -0.74 -4.50 2.41
CA VAL A 435 -1.54 -5.60 2.94
C VAL A 435 -1.77 -5.40 4.42
N MET A 436 -3.02 -5.55 4.84
CA MET A 436 -3.46 -5.44 6.22
C MET A 436 -4.12 -6.74 6.67
N THR A 437 -3.96 -7.12 7.93
CA THR A 437 -4.73 -8.21 8.54
C THR A 437 -6.23 -7.92 8.55
N ASP A 438 -7.04 -8.95 8.73
CA ASP A 438 -8.50 -8.82 8.81
C ASP A 438 -8.91 -7.78 9.88
N PRO A 439 -9.76 -6.78 9.54
CA PRO A 439 -10.37 -5.87 10.52
C PRO A 439 -11.06 -6.56 11.70
N ALA A 440 -11.54 -7.80 11.52
CA ALA A 440 -12.11 -8.61 12.58
C ALA A 440 -11.08 -9.14 13.59
N THR A 441 -9.77 -8.98 13.37
CA THR A 441 -8.72 -9.36 14.31
C THR A 441 -8.38 -8.22 15.26
N ARG A 442 -8.27 -8.50 16.57
CA ARG A 442 -7.97 -7.48 17.59
C ARG A 442 -6.73 -6.63 17.25
N ASP A 443 -5.64 -7.28 16.86
CA ASP A 443 -4.38 -6.62 16.55
C ASP A 443 -4.22 -6.41 15.04
N LEU A 444 -4.56 -5.21 14.57
CA LEU A 444 -4.36 -4.86 13.17
C LEU A 444 -2.88 -4.66 12.86
N ARG A 445 -2.37 -5.47 11.93
CA ARG A 445 -1.00 -5.36 11.40
C ARG A 445 -1.05 -5.05 9.92
N TYR A 446 -0.04 -4.36 9.43
CA TYR A 446 0.09 -4.05 8.02
C TYR A 446 1.55 -4.22 7.57
N VAL A 447 1.71 -4.43 6.27
CA VAL A 447 2.99 -4.45 5.59
C VAL A 447 2.84 -3.73 4.25
N CYS A 448 3.86 -2.97 3.87
CA CYS A 448 3.88 -2.26 2.60
C CYS A 448 5.19 -2.56 1.86
N HIS A 449 5.10 -2.81 0.57
CA HIS A 449 6.25 -2.97 -0.31
C HIS A 449 6.11 -2.05 -1.52
N ASN A 450 7.18 -1.33 -1.82
CA ASN A 450 7.32 -0.64 -3.10
C ASN A 450 7.84 -1.66 -4.12
N MET A 451 7.18 -1.73 -5.26
CA MET A 451 7.48 -2.61 -6.38
C MET A 451 7.65 -1.78 -7.65
N GLY A 452 8.36 -2.32 -8.63
CA GLY A 452 8.80 -1.50 -9.77
C GLY A 452 9.99 -0.62 -9.38
N PHE A 453 10.11 0.57 -9.97
CA PHE A 453 11.30 1.45 -9.84
C PHE A 453 12.59 0.85 -10.43
N GLY A 454 12.51 0.23 -11.60
CA GLY A 454 13.69 -0.38 -12.23
C GLY A 454 14.15 -1.70 -11.60
N ASN A 455 13.35 -2.27 -10.69
CA ASN A 455 13.58 -3.60 -10.12
C ASN A 455 12.60 -4.63 -10.71
N LEU A 456 13.03 -5.89 -10.76
CA LEU A 456 12.19 -7.01 -11.20
C LEU A 456 11.06 -7.29 -10.19
N ILE A 457 9.86 -7.50 -10.72
CA ILE A 457 8.73 -8.02 -9.94
C ILE A 457 8.77 -9.53 -10.02
N ARG A 458 9.25 -10.16 -8.95
CA ARG A 458 9.40 -11.61 -8.88
C ARG A 458 8.14 -12.24 -8.29
N TYR A 459 7.55 -13.16 -9.04
CA TYR A 459 6.32 -13.84 -8.62
C TYR A 459 6.36 -15.35 -8.87
N ALA A 460 5.53 -16.09 -8.16
CA ALA A 460 5.24 -17.50 -8.44
C ALA A 460 3.74 -17.76 -8.29
N LEU A 461 3.15 -18.42 -9.28
CA LEU A 461 1.77 -18.87 -9.23
C LEU A 461 1.71 -20.25 -8.56
N ILE A 462 1.00 -20.34 -7.44
CA ILE A 462 0.84 -21.58 -6.68
C ILE A 462 -0.58 -22.09 -6.91
N GLY A 463 -0.72 -23.29 -7.45
CA GLY A 463 -2.00 -23.96 -7.61
C GLY A 463 -1.91 -25.36 -7.02
N LYS A 464 -2.43 -25.56 -5.81
CA LYS A 464 -2.71 -26.89 -5.25
C LYS A 464 -4.06 -26.85 -4.57
N ASP A 465 -4.85 -27.89 -4.80
CA ASP A 465 -6.05 -28.26 -4.03
C ASP A 465 -6.99 -27.08 -3.72
N ASP A 466 -7.59 -26.51 -4.77
CA ASP A 466 -8.65 -25.49 -4.70
C ASP A 466 -8.21 -24.09 -4.21
N ASN A 467 -6.94 -23.91 -3.82
CA ASN A 467 -6.40 -22.60 -3.42
C ASN A 467 -5.52 -21.99 -4.52
N GLN A 468 -5.91 -20.79 -4.99
CA GLN A 468 -5.17 -20.03 -5.99
C GLN A 468 -4.22 -19.06 -5.29
N GLY A 469 -2.95 -19.48 -5.15
CA GLY A 469 -1.90 -18.69 -4.52
C GLY A 469 -1.10 -17.84 -5.51
N LEU A 470 -0.69 -16.65 -5.08
CA LEU A 470 0.33 -15.80 -5.70
C LEU A 470 1.39 -15.48 -4.65
N GLN A 471 2.62 -15.91 -4.89
CA GLN A 471 3.77 -15.54 -4.09
C GLN A 471 4.49 -14.37 -4.76
N LEU A 472 4.82 -13.34 -3.99
CA LEU A 472 5.61 -12.18 -4.38
C LEU A 472 6.86 -12.13 -3.53
N SER A 473 8.00 -11.83 -4.15
CA SER A 473 9.28 -11.80 -3.46
C SER A 473 9.96 -10.44 -3.64
N PHE A 474 10.50 -9.91 -2.55
CA PHE A 474 10.98 -8.54 -2.41
C PHE A 474 12.43 -8.50 -1.91
N GLY A 475 13.23 -7.55 -2.39
CA GLY A 475 14.63 -7.35 -1.97
C GLY A 475 15.65 -8.09 -2.84
N ASP A 476 16.90 -8.13 -2.40
CA ASP A 476 18.00 -8.82 -3.09
C ASP A 476 18.28 -10.19 -2.47
N ALA A 477 18.98 -11.05 -3.23
CA ALA A 477 19.34 -12.40 -2.80
C ALA A 477 20.06 -12.38 -1.44
N GLY A 478 19.46 -13.01 -0.42
CA GLY A 478 19.99 -13.10 0.95
C GLY A 478 19.22 -12.30 2.01
N GLN A 479 18.48 -11.25 1.63
CA GLN A 479 17.54 -10.53 2.49
C GLN A 479 16.11 -10.51 1.92
N GLU A 480 15.73 -11.58 1.23
CA GLU A 480 14.45 -11.65 0.54
C GLU A 480 13.30 -11.76 1.54
N SER A 481 12.35 -10.83 1.43
CA SER A 481 11.04 -10.96 2.06
C SER A 481 10.09 -11.56 1.05
N SER A 482 9.22 -12.47 1.47
CA SER A 482 8.22 -13.07 0.57
C SER A 482 6.82 -12.98 1.18
N MET A 483 5.85 -12.79 0.30
CA MET A 483 4.44 -12.70 0.64
C MET A 483 3.66 -13.66 -0.24
N THR A 484 2.92 -14.58 0.38
CA THR A 484 2.03 -15.50 -0.32
C THR A 484 0.59 -15.12 -0.03
N LEU A 485 -0.16 -14.83 -1.09
CA LEU A 485 -1.56 -14.43 -1.08
C LEU A 485 -2.41 -15.54 -1.70
N TYR A 486 -3.38 -16.05 -0.96
CA TYR A 486 -4.34 -17.03 -1.47
C TYR A 486 -5.69 -16.37 -1.72
N PHE A 487 -6.24 -16.58 -2.91
CA PHE A 487 -7.51 -16.01 -3.35
C PHE A 487 -8.58 -17.09 -3.49
N THR A 488 -9.85 -16.67 -3.37
CA THR A 488 -11.01 -17.52 -3.62
C THR A 488 -11.21 -17.73 -5.12
N SER A 489 -10.98 -16.67 -5.92
CA SER A 489 -11.11 -16.71 -7.37
C SER A 489 -9.74 -16.66 -8.04
N ASN A 490 -9.55 -17.47 -9.08
CA ASN A 490 -8.39 -17.35 -9.95
C ASN A 490 -8.36 -16.00 -10.69
N GLN A 491 -9.54 -15.40 -10.95
CA GLN A 491 -9.64 -14.13 -11.64
C GLN A 491 -9.03 -13.00 -10.80
N GLU A 492 -9.35 -12.91 -9.51
CA GLU A 492 -8.76 -11.93 -8.59
C GLU A 492 -7.23 -12.05 -8.51
N ARG A 493 -6.72 -13.29 -8.49
CA ARG A 493 -5.28 -13.56 -8.52
C ARG A 493 -4.63 -12.99 -9.78
N LEU A 494 -5.24 -13.22 -10.94
CA LEU A 494 -4.74 -12.74 -12.22
C LEU A 494 -4.87 -11.23 -12.35
N ASP A 495 -5.93 -10.62 -11.82
CA ASP A 495 -6.14 -9.18 -11.83
C ASP A 495 -5.14 -8.46 -10.93
N LEU A 496 -4.79 -9.03 -9.77
CA LEU A 496 -3.68 -8.54 -8.96
C LEU A 496 -2.36 -8.62 -9.74
N LEU A 497 -2.05 -9.75 -10.38
CA LEU A 497 -0.83 -9.92 -11.15
C LEU A 497 -0.74 -8.92 -12.32
N ARG A 498 -1.85 -8.68 -13.02
CA ARG A 498 -1.95 -7.65 -14.07
C ARG A 498 -1.69 -6.26 -13.52
N SER A 499 -2.33 -5.92 -12.40
CA SER A 499 -2.18 -4.64 -11.72
C SER A 499 -0.72 -4.36 -11.35
N ILE A 500 -0.03 -5.31 -10.71
CA ILE A 500 1.37 -5.13 -10.28
C ILE A 500 2.36 -5.20 -11.45
N THR A 501 2.01 -5.84 -12.57
CA THR A 501 2.86 -5.86 -13.78
C THR A 501 2.55 -4.73 -14.75
N GLY A 502 1.59 -3.87 -14.40
CA GLY A 502 1.22 -2.68 -15.16
C GLY A 502 0.45 -2.94 -16.45
N GLN A 503 -0.15 -4.12 -16.58
CA GLN A 503 -1.02 -4.41 -17.70
C GLN A 503 -2.30 -3.58 -17.59
N PRO A 504 -2.86 -3.10 -18.71
CA PRO A 504 -4.09 -2.33 -18.74
C PRO A 504 -5.27 -3.19 -18.34
N ASP A 505 -6.36 -2.50 -17.97
CA ASP A 505 -7.62 -3.14 -17.65
C ASP A 505 -8.12 -4.00 -18.82
N THR A 506 -8.87 -5.04 -18.49
CA THR A 506 -9.45 -5.99 -19.45
C THR A 506 -10.34 -5.36 -20.53
N ASN A 507 -10.80 -4.12 -20.32
CA ASN A 507 -11.66 -3.39 -21.25
C ASN A 507 -10.87 -2.59 -22.30
N GLU A 508 -9.56 -2.39 -22.13
CA GLU A 508 -8.77 -1.62 -23.10
C GLU A 508 -8.50 -2.44 -24.37
N VAL A 509 -8.69 -1.81 -25.53
CA VAL A 509 -8.48 -2.47 -26.83
C VAL A 509 -7.09 -2.16 -27.35
N ALA A 510 -6.32 -3.20 -27.66
CA ALA A 510 -5.01 -3.06 -28.27
C ALA A 510 -5.12 -2.50 -29.71
N LEU A 511 -4.25 -1.55 -30.04
CA LEU A 511 -4.04 -1.03 -31.40
C LEU A 511 -3.45 -2.10 -32.33
N THR A 512 -2.65 -3.02 -31.78
CA THR A 512 -2.12 -4.17 -32.52
C THR A 512 -1.75 -5.31 -31.56
N ASP A 513 -1.78 -6.54 -32.07
CA ASP A 513 -1.33 -7.77 -31.43
C ASP A 513 -0.60 -8.60 -32.49
N VAL A 514 0.70 -8.82 -32.33
CA VAL A 514 1.56 -9.51 -33.30
C VAL A 514 2.57 -10.43 -32.60
N ALA A 515 3.06 -11.46 -33.29
CA ALA A 515 4.10 -12.32 -32.73
C ALA A 515 5.43 -11.58 -32.61
N LEU A 516 6.22 -11.95 -31.60
CA LEU A 516 7.50 -11.32 -31.32
C LEU A 516 8.54 -12.39 -31.03
N ARG A 517 9.67 -12.36 -31.75
CA ARG A 517 10.74 -13.35 -31.58
C ARG A 517 11.77 -12.95 -30.54
N SER A 518 12.23 -11.70 -30.58
CA SER A 518 13.22 -11.21 -29.62
C SER A 518 13.12 -9.71 -29.41
N VAL A 519 13.58 -9.27 -28.24
CA VAL A 519 13.76 -7.86 -27.89
C VAL A 519 15.14 -7.68 -27.29
N ILE A 520 15.87 -6.70 -27.80
CA ILE A 520 17.22 -6.35 -27.32
C ILE A 520 17.21 -4.90 -26.85
N THR A 521 17.87 -4.65 -25.73
CA THR A 521 18.18 -3.31 -25.25
C THR A 521 19.69 -3.11 -25.31
N SER A 522 20.15 -2.07 -26.00
CA SER A 522 21.59 -1.77 -26.14
C SER A 522 21.89 -0.28 -26.01
N ASP A 523 23.10 0.02 -25.54
CA ASP A 523 23.71 1.35 -25.62
C ASP A 523 24.20 1.52 -27.09
N GLY A 524 23.38 2.16 -27.93
CA GLY A 524 23.65 2.35 -29.37
C GLY A 524 23.06 1.27 -30.30
N VAL A 525 23.35 1.39 -31.61
CA VAL A 525 22.81 0.50 -32.66
C VAL A 525 23.45 -0.89 -32.53
N PRO A 526 22.68 -1.96 -32.32
CA PRO A 526 23.23 -3.31 -32.17
C PRO A 526 23.89 -3.76 -33.48
N THR A 527 25.17 -4.16 -33.42
CA THR A 527 25.87 -4.76 -34.55
C THR A 527 25.52 -6.24 -34.67
N PRO A 528 25.11 -6.73 -35.87
CA PRO A 528 24.85 -8.14 -36.11
C PRO A 528 26.18 -8.91 -36.23
N SER A 529 26.88 -9.10 -35.11
CA SER A 529 28.06 -9.98 -35.04
C SER A 529 28.06 -10.78 -33.73
N SER A 530 27.90 -12.09 -33.88
CA SER A 530 28.13 -13.19 -32.93
C SER A 530 27.40 -13.18 -31.57
N THR A 531 26.46 -14.12 -31.42
CA THR A 531 26.18 -14.90 -30.18
C THR A 531 25.63 -14.18 -28.95
N TYR A 532 25.33 -12.88 -28.98
CA TYR A 532 24.68 -12.23 -27.83
C TYR A 532 23.18 -12.54 -27.80
N GLU A 533 22.79 -13.56 -27.03
CA GLU A 533 21.39 -13.79 -26.70
C GLU A 533 20.93 -12.74 -25.68
N SER A 534 19.86 -12.01 -26.01
CA SER A 534 19.27 -11.04 -25.09
C SER A 534 18.78 -11.74 -23.81
N PRO A 535 19.11 -11.24 -22.62
CA PRO A 535 18.54 -11.74 -21.38
C PRO A 535 17.01 -11.76 -21.40
N ILE A 536 16.39 -10.80 -22.10
CA ILE A 536 14.92 -10.68 -22.23
C ILE A 536 14.32 -11.88 -22.96
N SER A 537 15.06 -12.55 -23.85
CA SER A 537 14.59 -13.76 -24.54
C SER A 537 14.30 -14.91 -23.57
N SER A 538 14.91 -14.92 -22.39
CA SER A 538 14.63 -15.93 -21.34
C SER A 538 13.21 -15.88 -20.79
N LEU A 539 12.48 -14.78 -21.01
CA LEU A 539 11.05 -14.68 -20.69
C LEU A 539 10.18 -15.57 -21.59
N GLY A 540 10.74 -16.13 -22.68
CA GLY A 540 10.04 -16.95 -23.65
C GLY A 540 9.00 -16.14 -24.42
N LEU A 541 9.45 -15.07 -25.09
CA LEU A 541 8.61 -14.08 -25.76
C LEU A 541 7.70 -14.75 -26.80
N GLN A 542 6.43 -14.36 -26.81
CA GLN A 542 5.41 -14.90 -27.71
C GLN A 542 4.77 -13.81 -28.56
N ARG A 543 4.37 -12.70 -27.92
CA ARG A 543 3.63 -11.63 -28.58
C ARG A 543 3.91 -10.26 -28.00
N ILE A 544 3.64 -9.25 -28.80
CA ILE A 544 3.69 -7.83 -28.44
C ILE A 544 2.34 -7.18 -28.75
N ARG A 545 1.78 -6.51 -27.75
CA ARG A 545 0.51 -5.78 -27.82
C ARG A 545 0.77 -4.31 -27.59
N VAL A 546 0.24 -3.45 -28.47
CA VAL A 546 0.38 -1.99 -28.33
C VAL A 546 -0.97 -1.42 -27.93
N PHE A 547 -1.00 -0.71 -26.82
CA PHE A 547 -2.13 0.07 -26.32
C PHE A 547 -1.82 1.56 -26.48
N PRO A 548 -2.83 2.44 -26.41
CA PRO A 548 -2.62 3.89 -26.41
C PRO A 548 -1.54 4.38 -25.45
N ASN A 549 -1.47 3.83 -24.24
CA ASN A 549 -0.57 4.28 -23.17
C ASN A 549 0.52 3.27 -22.77
N SER A 550 0.61 2.12 -23.46
CA SER A 550 1.61 1.09 -23.12
C SER A 550 1.91 0.14 -24.27
N ILE A 551 3.07 -0.50 -24.21
CA ILE A 551 3.48 -1.61 -25.05
C ILE A 551 3.76 -2.79 -24.12
N ILE A 552 3.06 -3.90 -24.34
CA ILE A 552 3.16 -5.10 -23.50
C ILE A 552 3.76 -6.20 -24.32
N ILE A 553 4.85 -6.76 -23.82
CA ILE A 553 5.48 -7.94 -24.36
C ILE A 553 5.20 -9.09 -23.40
N GLU A 554 4.54 -10.12 -23.92
CA GLU A 554 4.20 -11.30 -23.13
C GLU A 554 5.08 -12.47 -23.52
N GLY A 555 5.57 -13.18 -22.50
CA GLY A 555 6.27 -14.44 -22.66
C GLY A 555 5.69 -15.52 -21.75
N SER A 556 6.14 -16.76 -21.94
CA SER A 556 5.73 -17.92 -21.14
C SER A 556 6.17 -17.83 -19.68
N HIS A 557 7.21 -17.05 -19.38
CA HIS A 557 7.84 -16.99 -18.06
C HIS A 557 7.87 -15.57 -17.47
N GLY A 558 7.23 -14.61 -18.11
CA GLY A 558 7.16 -13.24 -17.61
C GLY A 558 6.49 -12.27 -18.58
N VAL A 559 6.46 -11.01 -18.16
CA VAL A 559 5.88 -9.90 -18.92
C VAL A 559 6.79 -8.68 -18.82
N LEU A 560 6.89 -7.94 -19.91
CA LEU A 560 7.57 -6.65 -19.96
C LEU A 560 6.57 -5.60 -20.42
N THR A 561 6.33 -4.62 -19.57
CA THR A 561 5.40 -3.52 -19.80
C THR A 561 6.20 -2.23 -19.93
N ASP A 562 6.23 -1.69 -21.14
CA ASP A 562 6.82 -0.40 -21.48
C ASP A 562 5.69 0.63 -21.54
N ARG A 563 5.65 1.55 -20.58
CA ARG A 563 4.62 2.60 -20.55
C ARG A 563 5.08 3.77 -21.40
N ILE A 564 4.28 4.06 -22.41
CA ILE A 564 4.55 5.12 -23.35
C ILE A 564 3.22 5.54 -23.93
N ASP A 565 2.93 6.84 -23.85
CA ASP A 565 1.82 7.39 -24.62
C ASP A 565 2.22 7.37 -26.09
N VAL A 566 1.76 6.33 -26.77
CA VAL A 566 2.07 6.09 -28.17
C VAL A 566 1.53 7.23 -29.01
N ARG A 567 0.47 7.95 -28.61
CA ARG A 567 -0.16 9.01 -29.42
C ARG A 567 0.51 10.37 -29.28
N SER A 568 1.02 10.71 -28.11
CA SER A 568 1.73 11.99 -27.90
C SER A 568 3.24 11.88 -28.12
N THR A 569 3.84 10.73 -27.85
CA THR A 569 5.30 10.57 -27.91
C THR A 569 5.79 10.47 -29.35
N THR A 570 6.75 11.32 -29.72
CA THR A 570 7.48 11.21 -31.00
C THR A 570 8.60 10.19 -30.86
N LEU A 571 8.37 8.98 -31.37
CA LEU A 571 9.38 7.92 -31.42
C LEU A 571 10.18 7.99 -32.71
N ARG A 572 11.52 7.97 -32.58
CA ARG A 572 12.42 7.87 -33.73
C ARG A 572 12.76 6.41 -33.99
N MET A 573 12.70 6.00 -35.26
CA MET A 573 12.84 4.60 -35.66
C MET A 573 13.86 4.43 -36.78
N ARG A 574 14.54 3.29 -36.80
CA ARG A 574 15.51 2.92 -37.83
C ARG A 574 15.27 1.49 -38.29
N LEU A 575 15.29 1.29 -39.60
CA LEU A 575 15.28 -0.03 -40.22
C LEU A 575 16.69 -0.41 -40.65
N LEU A 576 17.04 -1.68 -40.47
CA LEU A 576 18.32 -2.22 -40.94
C LEU A 576 18.26 -2.49 -42.46
N HIS A 577 19.42 -2.31 -43.11
CA HIS A 577 19.64 -2.44 -44.55
C HIS A 577 20.04 -3.88 -44.98
N ASN A 578 19.65 -4.90 -44.20
CA ASN A 578 20.14 -6.26 -44.41
C ASN A 578 19.62 -6.82 -45.75
N LEU A 579 20.53 -7.26 -46.62
CA LEU A 579 20.18 -7.81 -47.94
C LEU A 579 19.44 -9.16 -47.79
N PRO A 580 18.52 -9.50 -48.71
CA PRO A 580 17.70 -10.72 -48.67
C PRO A 580 18.44 -12.07 -48.76
N GLN A 581 19.77 -12.11 -48.69
CA GLN A 581 20.59 -13.31 -48.97
C GLN A 581 21.00 -14.10 -47.72
N SER A 582 20.59 -13.69 -46.51
CA SER A 582 20.84 -14.48 -45.30
C SER A 582 19.70 -15.50 -45.09
N PRO A 583 20.00 -16.79 -44.87
CA PRO A 583 18.99 -17.84 -44.66
C PRO A 583 18.12 -17.61 -43.41
N ASP A 584 18.57 -16.80 -42.45
CA ASP A 584 17.80 -16.32 -41.30
C ASP A 584 17.30 -14.88 -41.53
N GLN A 585 16.40 -14.69 -42.48
CA GLN A 585 15.84 -13.37 -42.78
C GLN A 585 14.97 -12.90 -41.61
N LEU A 586 15.56 -12.06 -40.75
CA LEU A 586 14.89 -11.54 -39.56
C LEU A 586 14.52 -10.07 -39.75
N HIS A 587 13.23 -9.77 -39.56
CA HIS A 587 12.69 -8.42 -39.71
C HIS A 587 12.88 -7.64 -38.42
N MET A 588 13.77 -6.65 -38.43
CA MET A 588 14.14 -5.89 -37.24
C MET A 588 13.76 -4.41 -37.37
N LEU A 589 13.09 -3.88 -36.35
CA LEU A 589 12.79 -2.46 -36.16
C LEU A 589 13.57 -1.96 -34.93
N LEU A 590 14.38 -0.92 -35.12
CA LEU A 590 15.08 -0.25 -34.04
C LEU A 590 14.30 0.99 -33.62
N VAL A 591 14.06 1.14 -32.33
CA VAL A 591 13.40 2.31 -31.74
C VAL A 591 14.37 2.98 -30.78
N TYR A 592 14.63 4.26 -30.99
CA TYR A 592 15.46 5.06 -30.10
C TYR A 592 14.63 5.53 -28.90
N ARG A 593 15.18 5.38 -27.70
CA ARG A 593 14.51 5.68 -26.43
C ARG A 593 15.37 6.62 -25.58
N GLN A 594 14.70 7.59 -24.97
CA GLN A 594 15.26 8.40 -23.90
C GLN A 594 15.31 7.58 -22.60
N GLU A 595 15.86 8.17 -21.53
CA GLU A 595 15.85 7.54 -20.21
C GLU A 595 14.43 7.16 -19.79
N GLN A 596 14.29 5.96 -19.24
CA GLN A 596 12.98 5.39 -18.93
C GLN A 596 12.96 4.80 -17.52
N SER A 597 12.21 5.43 -16.63
CA SER A 597 12.02 4.94 -15.25
C SER A 597 10.77 4.10 -15.04
N ASP A 598 9.88 4.03 -16.04
CA ASP A 598 8.54 3.42 -15.95
C ASP A 598 8.44 2.02 -16.58
N LEU A 599 9.55 1.48 -17.10
CA LEU A 599 9.63 0.12 -17.61
C LEU A 599 9.43 -0.89 -16.46
N THR A 600 8.46 -1.77 -16.59
CA THR A 600 8.13 -2.78 -15.57
C THR A 600 8.34 -4.18 -16.13
N MET A 601 9.05 -5.03 -15.39
CA MET A 601 9.32 -6.41 -15.79
C MET A 601 8.91 -7.38 -14.68
N GLY A 602 7.96 -8.26 -15.00
CA GLY A 602 7.50 -9.34 -14.13
C GLY A 602 8.10 -10.68 -14.53
N VAL A 603 8.60 -11.45 -13.56
CA VAL A 603 9.30 -12.72 -13.81
C VAL A 603 8.77 -13.86 -12.93
N SER A 604 8.49 -15.01 -13.54
CA SER A 604 8.16 -16.26 -12.87
C SER A 604 9.41 -16.89 -12.22
N GLN A 605 9.48 -16.87 -10.88
CA GLN A 605 10.62 -17.42 -10.13
C GLN A 605 10.80 -18.93 -10.33
N ALA A 606 9.70 -19.67 -10.50
CA ALA A 606 9.75 -21.12 -10.68
C ALA A 606 10.35 -21.53 -12.04
N SER A 607 10.31 -20.63 -13.03
CA SER A 607 10.70 -20.93 -14.40
C SER A 607 12.08 -20.40 -14.77
N ILE A 608 12.53 -19.31 -14.12
CA ILE A 608 13.77 -18.62 -14.49
C ILE A 608 14.82 -18.76 -13.38
N PRO A 609 16.04 -19.29 -13.67
CA PRO A 609 17.14 -19.38 -12.71
C PRO A 609 17.58 -18.01 -12.16
N ILE A 610 18.12 -18.00 -10.93
CA ILE A 610 18.55 -16.77 -10.24
C ILE A 610 19.62 -16.00 -11.04
N SER A 611 20.56 -16.69 -11.69
CA SER A 611 21.58 -16.05 -12.53
C SER A 611 20.95 -15.27 -13.69
N THR A 612 19.95 -15.84 -14.34
CA THR A 612 19.20 -15.18 -15.43
C THR A 612 18.38 -14.01 -14.91
N GLN A 613 17.81 -14.11 -13.70
CA GLN A 613 17.11 -12.99 -13.07
C GLN A 613 18.05 -11.80 -12.81
N GLN A 614 19.31 -12.04 -12.43
CA GLN A 614 20.31 -10.97 -12.30
C GLN A 614 20.58 -10.28 -13.64
N SER A 615 20.74 -11.06 -14.72
CA SER A 615 20.93 -10.50 -16.07
C SER A 615 19.71 -9.73 -16.58
N LEU A 616 18.49 -10.15 -16.22
CA LEU A 616 17.25 -9.42 -16.52
C LEU A 616 17.18 -8.10 -15.73
N ALA A 617 17.60 -8.09 -14.47
CA ALA A 617 17.67 -6.87 -13.67
C ALA A 617 18.71 -5.88 -14.24
N GLU A 618 19.85 -6.38 -14.73
CA GLU A 618 20.82 -5.57 -15.46
C GLU A 618 20.27 -4.99 -16.76
N ALA A 619 19.49 -5.77 -17.52
CA ALA A 619 18.83 -5.29 -18.73
C ALA A 619 17.79 -4.19 -18.41
N LEU A 620 17.06 -4.30 -17.31
CA LEU A 620 16.15 -3.27 -16.81
C LEU A 620 16.89 -2.00 -16.37
N ARG A 621 18.06 -2.15 -15.74
CA ARG A 621 18.95 -1.03 -15.38
C ARG A 621 19.61 -0.40 -16.60
N LEU A 622 19.88 -1.16 -17.65
CA LEU A 622 20.36 -0.63 -18.92
C LEU A 622 19.28 0.22 -19.59
N ALA A 623 18.04 -0.26 -19.58
CA ALA A 623 16.89 0.43 -20.13
C ALA A 623 16.59 1.79 -19.49
N SER A 624 17.02 2.03 -18.23
CA SER A 624 16.87 3.30 -17.54
C SER A 624 17.95 4.33 -17.84
N LYS A 625 19.00 3.96 -18.58
CA LYS A 625 20.00 4.93 -19.07
C LYS A 625 19.42 5.81 -20.19
N PRO A 626 19.94 7.03 -20.37
CA PRO A 626 19.62 7.84 -21.54
C PRO A 626 20.16 7.19 -22.82
N GLU A 627 19.49 7.48 -23.95
CA GLU A 627 19.93 7.13 -25.32
C GLU A 627 20.09 5.63 -25.62
N THR A 628 19.08 4.85 -25.22
CA THR A 628 19.08 3.41 -25.48
C THR A 628 18.36 3.06 -26.77
N VAL A 629 18.74 1.96 -27.42
CA VAL A 629 18.05 1.42 -28.60
C VAL A 629 17.33 0.14 -28.23
N ARG A 630 16.03 0.07 -28.54
CA ARG A 630 15.22 -1.14 -28.47
C ARG A 630 15.14 -1.77 -29.85
N ALA A 631 15.66 -2.98 -30.00
CA ALA A 631 15.54 -3.74 -31.25
C ALA A 631 14.44 -4.78 -31.11
N TYR A 632 13.38 -4.63 -31.88
CA TYR A 632 12.27 -5.58 -31.95
C TYR A 632 12.43 -6.46 -33.18
N GLN A 633 12.37 -7.77 -32.99
CA GLN A 633 12.54 -8.75 -34.05
C GLN A 633 11.26 -9.54 -34.28
N PHE A 634 10.83 -9.59 -35.55
CA PHE A 634 9.60 -10.23 -36.01
C PHE A 634 9.92 -11.39 -36.96
N GLU A 635 9.04 -12.38 -36.96
CA GLU A 635 9.12 -13.52 -37.88
C GLU A 635 8.68 -13.12 -39.29
N HIS A 636 7.65 -12.28 -39.40
CA HIS A 636 7.13 -11.84 -40.68
C HIS A 636 7.16 -10.31 -40.86
N LEU A 637 7.42 -9.88 -42.10
CA LEU A 637 7.49 -8.45 -42.44
C LEU A 637 6.18 -7.70 -42.15
N HIS A 638 5.04 -8.35 -42.38
CA HIS A 638 3.73 -7.74 -42.16
C HIS A 638 3.45 -7.45 -40.67
N GLU A 639 4.03 -8.23 -39.75
CA GLU A 639 3.94 -8.00 -38.30
C GLU A 639 4.74 -6.77 -37.90
N LEU A 640 5.96 -6.62 -38.45
CA LEU A 640 6.77 -5.41 -38.30
C LEU A 640 6.00 -4.18 -38.79
N HIS A 641 5.34 -4.26 -39.95
CA HIS A 641 4.55 -3.14 -40.49
C HIS A 641 3.34 -2.80 -39.63
N ARG A 642 2.62 -3.80 -39.08
CA ARG A 642 1.51 -3.58 -38.14
C ARG A 642 1.99 -2.91 -36.85
N PHE A 643 3.13 -3.36 -36.32
CA PHE A 643 3.74 -2.75 -35.14
C PHE A 643 4.19 -1.31 -35.42
N GLN A 644 4.87 -1.05 -36.54
CA GLN A 644 5.26 0.29 -36.98
C GLN A 644 4.04 1.20 -37.16
N ALA A 645 2.94 0.68 -37.72
CA ALA A 645 1.69 1.43 -37.89
C ALA A 645 1.05 1.78 -36.55
N ALA A 646 1.06 0.87 -35.58
CA ALA A 646 0.56 1.14 -34.23
C ALA A 646 1.36 2.24 -33.52
N LEU A 647 2.70 2.22 -33.66
CA LEU A 647 3.56 3.23 -33.03
C LEU A 647 3.49 4.59 -33.72
N THR A 648 3.43 4.64 -35.05
CA THR A 648 3.54 5.89 -35.81
C THR A 648 2.19 6.49 -36.22
N GLY A 649 1.14 5.67 -36.32
CA GLY A 649 -0.13 6.01 -36.96
C GLY A 649 -0.07 6.06 -38.49
N SER A 650 1.02 5.58 -39.10
CA SER A 650 1.21 5.54 -40.56
C SER A 650 1.32 4.10 -41.06
N THR A 651 0.55 3.75 -42.09
CA THR A 651 0.58 2.43 -42.71
C THR A 651 1.69 2.36 -43.77
N VAL A 652 2.39 1.23 -43.82
CA VAL A 652 3.42 0.99 -44.84
C VAL A 652 2.74 0.48 -46.11
N GLY A 653 2.85 1.24 -47.20
CA GLY A 653 2.35 0.84 -48.52
C GLY A 653 3.40 0.04 -49.31
N TYR A 654 4.66 0.49 -49.27
CA TYR A 654 5.79 -0.17 -49.92
C TYR A 654 6.94 -0.35 -48.95
N ASP A 655 7.62 -1.49 -48.98
CA ASP A 655 8.90 -1.75 -48.32
C ASP A 655 9.76 -2.63 -49.24
N GLY A 656 10.90 -2.11 -49.69
CA GLY A 656 11.74 -2.78 -50.68
C GLY A 656 13.14 -2.20 -50.77
N TYR A 657 13.95 -2.76 -51.67
CA TYR A 657 15.35 -2.37 -51.85
C TYR A 657 15.58 -1.73 -53.21
N ALA A 658 16.22 -0.57 -53.23
CA ALA A 658 16.72 0.06 -54.44
C ALA A 658 18.22 -0.23 -54.61
N ALA A 659 18.61 -0.52 -55.85
CA ALA A 659 19.98 -0.76 -56.25
C ALA A 659 20.83 0.53 -56.17
N SER A 660 20.23 1.69 -56.42
CA SER A 660 20.86 2.98 -56.14
C SER A 660 19.87 4.08 -55.84
N PHE A 661 20.28 5.02 -54.99
CA PHE A 661 19.59 6.29 -54.75
C PHE A 661 20.57 7.42 -55.04
N SER A 662 20.14 8.45 -55.78
CA SER A 662 21.02 9.60 -56.02
C SER A 662 20.30 10.94 -56.10
N ILE A 663 20.96 11.98 -55.61
CA ILE A 663 20.48 13.37 -55.56
C ILE A 663 21.34 14.20 -56.52
N ALA A 664 20.71 14.84 -57.49
CA ALA A 664 21.39 15.67 -58.50
C ALA A 664 21.50 17.13 -58.03
N ARG A 665 22.41 17.38 -57.08
CA ARG A 665 22.54 18.70 -56.44
C ARG A 665 23.04 19.78 -57.39
N ARG A 666 22.32 20.90 -57.47
CA ARG A 666 22.73 22.11 -58.22
C ARG A 666 23.67 22.99 -57.39
N ARG A 667 24.83 23.37 -57.93
CA ARG A 667 25.70 24.39 -57.32
C ARG A 667 25.17 25.79 -57.64
N MET A 668 25.02 26.66 -56.64
CA MET A 668 24.38 27.98 -56.79
C MET A 668 25.08 28.96 -57.76
N LEU A 669 26.31 28.69 -58.22
CA LEU A 669 27.09 29.62 -59.04
C LEU A 669 27.75 28.98 -60.28
N VAL A 670 27.57 27.68 -60.53
CA VAL A 670 28.11 26.98 -61.71
C VAL A 670 27.18 25.81 -62.07
N PRO A 671 26.79 25.61 -63.34
CA PRO A 671 26.00 24.46 -63.79
C PRO A 671 26.85 23.18 -63.85
N VAL A 672 27.39 22.76 -62.70
CA VAL A 672 28.06 21.47 -62.52
C VAL A 672 27.26 20.68 -61.49
N TYR A 673 26.62 19.62 -61.94
CA TYR A 673 25.86 18.70 -61.08
C TYR A 673 26.83 17.81 -60.31
N THR A 674 26.84 17.92 -58.98
CA THR A 674 27.47 16.90 -58.13
C THR A 674 26.42 15.88 -57.76
N GLN A 675 26.56 14.66 -58.27
CA GLN A 675 25.63 13.57 -57.96
C GLN A 675 26.05 12.90 -56.65
N TRP A 676 25.22 13.03 -55.61
CA TRP A 676 25.37 12.26 -54.39
C TRP A 676 24.71 10.91 -54.60
N LYS A 677 25.42 9.81 -54.33
CA LYS A 677 24.94 8.45 -54.64
C LYS A 677 25.12 7.53 -53.44
N ALA A 678 24.09 6.73 -53.17
CA ALA A 678 24.10 5.59 -52.26
C ALA A 678 23.87 4.30 -53.05
N SER A 679 24.49 3.21 -52.59
CA SER A 679 24.22 1.85 -53.04
C SER A 679 23.46 1.09 -51.95
N ILE A 680 22.54 0.21 -52.34
CA ILE A 680 21.70 -0.59 -51.42
C ILE A 680 20.92 0.32 -50.45
N VAL A 681 19.71 0.69 -50.86
CA VAL A 681 18.85 1.58 -50.08
C VAL A 681 17.55 0.86 -49.78
N ARG A 682 17.20 0.72 -48.50
CA ARG A 682 15.87 0.24 -48.13
C ARG A 682 14.92 1.42 -48.17
N LEU A 683 13.85 1.29 -48.96
CA LEU A 683 12.85 2.31 -49.19
C LEU A 683 11.54 1.89 -48.55
N GLN A 684 10.90 2.83 -47.87
CA GLN A 684 9.51 2.69 -47.45
C GLN A 684 8.67 3.85 -47.98
N ILE A 685 7.49 3.53 -48.50
CA ILE A 685 6.42 4.52 -48.72
C ILE A 685 5.39 4.30 -47.62
N VAL A 686 5.13 5.35 -46.85
CA VAL A 686 4.19 5.31 -45.74
C VAL A 686 3.07 6.33 -45.94
N CYS A 687 1.86 5.95 -45.57
CA CYS A 687 0.67 6.78 -45.67
C CYS A 687 0.12 7.06 -44.26
N SER A 688 -0.21 8.31 -43.96
CA SER A 688 -0.90 8.63 -42.71
C SER A 688 -2.28 7.95 -42.67
N ALA A 689 -2.82 7.68 -41.47
CA ALA A 689 -4.13 7.03 -41.29
C ALA A 689 -5.30 7.69 -42.06
N ASN A 690 -5.22 8.99 -42.34
CA ASN A 690 -6.24 9.72 -43.12
C ASN A 690 -6.01 9.66 -44.65
N GLY A 691 -4.95 8.99 -45.11
CA GLY A 691 -4.55 8.86 -46.51
C GLY A 691 -4.06 10.15 -47.18
N LYS A 692 -4.02 11.28 -46.46
CA LYS A 692 -3.71 12.59 -47.06
C LYS A 692 -2.24 12.86 -47.25
N VAL A 693 -1.40 12.29 -46.38
CA VAL A 693 0.04 12.55 -46.34
C VAL A 693 0.76 11.26 -46.70
N VAL A 694 1.51 11.28 -47.80
CA VAL A 694 2.40 10.20 -48.24
C VAL A 694 3.84 10.63 -47.99
N LYS A 695 4.65 9.76 -47.38
CA LYS A 695 6.06 10.04 -47.08
C LYS A 695 6.94 8.94 -47.67
N LEU A 696 8.09 9.34 -48.20
CA LEU A 696 9.15 8.44 -48.64
C LEU A 696 10.26 8.45 -47.59
N ALA A 697 10.51 7.30 -46.98
CA ALA A 697 11.66 7.06 -46.10
C ALA A 697 12.71 6.24 -46.82
N ALA A 698 13.97 6.68 -46.76
CA ALA A 698 15.12 6.00 -47.36
C ALA A 698 16.18 5.76 -46.30
N PHE A 699 16.55 4.49 -46.13
CA PHE A 699 17.59 4.05 -45.21
C PHE A 699 18.80 3.63 -46.04
N PHE A 700 19.97 4.23 -45.79
CA PHE A 700 21.18 4.07 -46.60
C PHE A 700 22.24 3.16 -45.96
N LYS A 701 22.78 2.21 -46.74
CA LYS A 701 23.94 1.43 -46.33
C LYS A 701 25.24 2.24 -46.33
N ASP A 702 25.51 2.99 -47.40
CA ASP A 702 26.82 3.60 -47.68
C ASP A 702 26.73 5.05 -48.17
N PHE A 703 25.77 5.82 -47.66
CA PHE A 703 25.63 7.22 -48.04
C PHE A 703 26.51 8.14 -47.17
N ARG A 704 27.37 8.92 -47.82
CA ARG A 704 28.35 9.76 -47.12
C ARG A 704 27.70 10.88 -46.31
N HIS A 705 26.53 11.35 -46.71
CA HIS A 705 25.91 12.55 -46.15
C HIS A 705 24.91 12.26 -45.02
N ALA A 706 24.25 11.11 -45.03
CA ALA A 706 23.23 10.74 -44.05
C ALA A 706 23.08 9.22 -43.95
N SER A 707 22.66 8.72 -42.79
CA SER A 707 22.34 7.29 -42.60
C SER A 707 20.90 6.93 -42.98
N ALA A 708 19.97 7.88 -42.92
CA ALA A 708 18.59 7.74 -43.36
C ALA A 708 17.97 9.12 -43.62
N MET A 709 16.93 9.22 -44.45
CA MET A 709 16.15 10.44 -44.67
C MET A 709 14.65 10.14 -44.85
N ILE A 710 13.79 11.11 -44.54
CA ILE A 710 12.34 11.03 -44.78
C ILE A 710 11.81 12.39 -45.27
N PHE A 711 10.91 12.37 -46.25
CA PHE A 711 10.25 13.57 -46.75
C PHE A 711 8.85 13.26 -47.28
N GLU A 712 8.00 14.29 -47.33
CA GLU A 712 6.65 14.20 -47.88
C GLU A 712 6.67 14.21 -49.40
N VAL A 713 5.85 13.36 -50.00
CA VAL A 713 5.62 13.28 -51.45
C VAL A 713 4.17 13.63 -51.71
N LYS A 714 3.92 14.57 -52.62
CA LYS A 714 2.60 15.17 -52.85
C LYS A 714 2.00 14.73 -54.19
N PRO A 715 0.66 14.73 -54.33
CA PRO A 715 0.01 14.48 -55.62
C PRO A 715 0.38 15.49 -56.73
N THR A 716 0.94 16.64 -56.36
CA THR A 716 1.41 17.67 -57.30
C THR A 716 2.83 17.43 -57.80
N ASP A 717 3.55 16.47 -57.24
CA ASP A 717 4.93 16.19 -57.61
C ASP A 717 4.99 15.42 -58.94
N VAL A 718 6.10 15.59 -59.66
CA VAL A 718 6.28 14.98 -60.99
C VAL A 718 7.22 13.78 -60.89
N PHE A 719 6.73 12.62 -61.33
CA PHE A 719 7.49 11.37 -61.37
C PHE A 719 7.73 10.93 -62.81
N GLU A 720 8.96 10.55 -63.14
CA GLU A 720 9.35 10.12 -64.47
C GLU A 720 10.02 8.75 -64.41
N SER A 721 9.56 7.78 -65.22
CA SER A 721 10.24 6.49 -65.34
C SER A 721 11.44 6.61 -66.27
N PHE A 722 12.59 6.06 -65.91
CA PHE A 722 13.75 5.99 -66.80
C PHE A 722 14.36 4.60 -66.84
N THR A 723 15.09 4.31 -67.91
CA THR A 723 15.96 3.14 -68.01
C THR A 723 17.40 3.64 -68.06
N SER A 724 18.21 3.25 -67.09
CA SER A 724 19.62 3.60 -67.03
C SER A 724 20.39 2.98 -68.20
N ARG A 725 21.49 3.62 -68.61
CA ARG A 725 22.46 3.05 -69.58
C ARG A 725 23.02 1.69 -69.13
N GLN A 726 22.97 1.40 -67.83
CA GLN A 726 23.35 0.12 -67.23
C GLN A 726 22.22 -0.93 -67.22
N GLY A 727 21.10 -0.68 -67.91
CA GLY A 727 19.97 -1.61 -67.99
C GLY A 727 19.05 -1.62 -66.76
N ARG A 728 19.32 -0.79 -65.75
CA ARG A 728 18.48 -0.67 -64.54
C ARG A 728 17.22 0.14 -64.79
N PHE A 729 16.14 -0.22 -64.11
CA PHE A 729 14.85 0.48 -64.17
C PHE A 729 14.76 1.48 -63.03
N GLY A 730 14.25 2.69 -63.28
CA GLY A 730 14.21 3.70 -62.23
C GLY A 730 13.05 4.67 -62.31
N VAL A 731 12.86 5.39 -61.21
CA VAL A 731 11.92 6.50 -61.07
C VAL A 731 12.71 7.74 -60.67
N ARG A 732 12.50 8.84 -61.40
CA ARG A 732 13.02 10.16 -61.08
C ARG A 732 11.91 10.99 -60.47
N LEU A 733 12.19 11.55 -59.29
CA LEU A 733 11.37 12.56 -58.65
C LEU A 733 11.95 13.92 -59.07
N VAL A 734 11.19 14.70 -59.83
CA VAL A 734 11.62 15.99 -60.35
C VAL A 734 11.41 17.06 -59.27
N ASP A 735 12.46 17.84 -58.98
CA ASP A 735 12.43 18.92 -57.98
C ASP A 735 11.90 18.48 -56.60
N ALA A 736 12.36 17.33 -56.11
CA ALA A 736 11.90 16.76 -54.85
C ALA A 736 12.32 17.65 -53.68
N LYS A 737 11.38 17.98 -52.79
CA LYS A 737 11.60 18.85 -51.63
C LYS A 737 11.89 18.02 -50.39
N PHE A 738 13.06 18.23 -49.78
CA PHE A 738 13.49 17.46 -48.61
C PHE A 738 14.34 18.30 -47.65
N ALA A 739 14.45 17.82 -46.41
CA ALA A 739 15.44 18.28 -45.45
C ALA A 739 16.62 17.31 -45.48
N MET A 740 17.84 17.82 -45.63
CA MET A 740 19.04 16.99 -45.56
C MET A 740 19.37 16.63 -44.12
N PRO A 741 19.45 15.33 -43.77
CA PRO A 741 19.91 14.90 -42.46
C PRO A 741 21.37 15.32 -42.28
N ARG A 742 21.67 16.06 -41.20
CA ARG A 742 23.03 16.56 -40.92
C ARG A 742 23.82 15.51 -40.14
N LYS A 743 24.86 14.96 -40.75
CA LYS A 743 25.77 13.99 -40.10
C LYS A 743 26.57 14.53 -38.91
N THR A 744 26.70 15.86 -38.78
CA THR A 744 27.71 16.50 -37.92
C THR A 744 27.16 17.42 -36.81
N ALA A 745 25.84 17.55 -36.66
CA ALA A 745 25.25 18.37 -35.58
C ALA A 745 24.55 17.56 -34.48
N LEU A 746 24.34 16.25 -34.69
CA LEU A 746 23.65 15.32 -33.78
C LEU A 746 24.53 14.12 -33.38
N ALA A 747 25.84 14.17 -33.72
CA ALA A 747 26.78 13.09 -33.42
C ALA A 747 27.08 12.97 -31.91
N ASP A 748 26.88 14.05 -31.14
CA ASP A 748 26.99 14.03 -29.67
C ASP A 748 25.78 13.36 -28.98
N ASP A 749 24.64 13.18 -29.68
CA ASP A 749 23.36 12.72 -29.08
C ASP A 749 22.97 11.27 -29.50
N GLY A 750 23.89 10.50 -30.10
CA GLY A 750 23.65 9.08 -30.48
C GLY A 750 22.52 8.80 -31.49
N ASN A 751 21.92 9.84 -32.08
CA ASN A 751 20.66 9.79 -32.84
C ASN A 751 20.81 9.51 -34.34
N GLU A 752 22.02 9.24 -34.85
CA GLU A 752 22.27 9.15 -36.29
C GLU A 752 21.46 8.02 -36.98
N GLY A 753 20.66 8.39 -37.99
CA GLY A 753 19.93 7.45 -38.84
C GLY A 753 18.59 6.96 -38.28
N PHE A 754 18.11 7.54 -37.17
CA PHE A 754 16.75 7.34 -36.69
C PHE A 754 15.82 8.44 -37.21
N LEU A 755 14.65 8.05 -37.74
CA LEU A 755 13.69 8.94 -38.40
C LEU A 755 12.43 9.12 -37.55
N ASP A 756 11.90 10.35 -37.50
CA ASP A 756 10.56 10.64 -36.97
C ASP A 756 9.52 10.55 -38.09
N PHE A 757 8.57 9.63 -37.93
CA PHE A 757 7.50 9.39 -38.90
C PHE A 757 6.29 10.31 -38.72
N ARG A 758 6.22 11.08 -37.63
CA ARG A 758 5.13 12.02 -37.34
C ARG A 758 5.51 13.44 -37.73
N THR A 759 6.58 13.95 -37.14
CA THR A 759 7.04 15.32 -37.34
C THR A 759 8.15 15.33 -38.39
N LEU A 760 7.93 16.03 -39.50
CA LEU A 760 8.96 16.21 -40.53
C LEU A 760 9.66 17.55 -40.33
N GLU A 761 10.96 17.58 -40.56
CA GLU A 761 11.71 18.83 -40.67
C GLU A 761 11.25 19.62 -41.90
N TYR A 762 11.25 20.95 -41.78
CA TYR A 762 10.88 21.82 -42.89
C TYR A 762 11.87 21.65 -44.06
N PRO A 763 11.39 21.41 -45.30
CA PRO A 763 12.27 21.16 -46.44
C PRO A 763 13.04 22.44 -46.80
N GLY A 764 14.35 22.40 -46.60
CA GLY A 764 15.27 23.49 -46.94
C GLY A 764 15.96 23.32 -48.30
N GLU A 765 15.89 22.14 -48.91
CA GLU A 765 16.51 21.82 -50.20
C GLU A 765 15.48 21.29 -51.20
N HIS A 766 15.78 21.46 -52.49
CA HIS A 766 15.00 20.90 -53.60
C HIS A 766 15.92 20.51 -54.76
N ASP A 767 15.92 19.24 -55.13
CA ASP A 767 16.79 18.69 -56.19
C ASP A 767 16.13 17.44 -56.81
N ASP A 768 16.60 17.03 -57.99
CA ASP A 768 16.10 15.81 -58.62
C ASP A 768 16.66 14.57 -57.91
N ILE A 769 15.77 13.63 -57.55
CA ILE A 769 16.13 12.35 -56.95
C ILE A 769 15.91 11.24 -57.96
N MET A 770 16.94 10.43 -58.21
CA MET A 770 16.86 9.25 -59.07
C MET A 770 17.01 7.98 -58.24
N ILE A 771 16.00 7.12 -58.31
CA ILE A 771 15.95 5.81 -57.65
C ILE A 771 16.01 4.73 -58.73
N SER A 772 16.93 3.78 -58.62
CA SER A 772 17.06 2.66 -59.56
C SER A 772 16.95 1.30 -58.88
N PHE A 773 16.38 0.35 -59.60
CA PHE A 773 16.08 -1.02 -59.21
C PHE A 773 16.71 -1.98 -60.22
N ASP A 774 17.13 -3.15 -59.76
CA ASP A 774 17.68 -4.19 -60.63
C ASP A 774 16.56 -4.91 -61.42
N VAL A 775 15.36 -4.99 -60.82
CA VAL A 775 14.20 -5.70 -61.37
C VAL A 775 13.08 -4.72 -61.76
N LYS A 776 12.45 -4.94 -62.92
CA LYS A 776 11.39 -4.06 -63.42
C LYS A 776 10.15 -4.10 -62.52
N GLU A 777 9.79 -5.28 -62.07
CA GLU A 777 8.62 -5.56 -61.22
C GLU A 777 8.72 -4.82 -59.88
N GLU A 778 9.91 -4.68 -59.31
CA GLU A 778 10.12 -3.93 -58.06
C GLU A 778 9.92 -2.43 -58.26
N ARG A 779 10.38 -1.89 -59.39
CA ARG A 779 10.13 -0.50 -59.78
C ARG A 779 8.65 -0.24 -60.02
N ASP A 780 7.95 -1.17 -60.69
CA ASP A 780 6.52 -1.03 -60.98
C ASP A 780 5.71 -1.08 -59.66
N LYS A 781 6.03 -2.00 -58.74
CA LYS A 781 5.47 -2.01 -57.38
C LYS A 781 5.73 -0.71 -56.63
N PHE A 782 6.96 -0.17 -56.69
CA PHE A 782 7.28 1.10 -56.04
C PHE A 782 6.44 2.26 -56.61
N ALA A 783 6.29 2.31 -57.93
CA ALA A 783 5.54 3.35 -58.63
C ALA A 783 4.04 3.33 -58.29
N GLU A 784 3.45 2.16 -58.02
CA GLU A 784 2.03 2.02 -57.65
C GLU A 784 1.66 2.74 -56.34
N PHE A 785 2.61 2.90 -55.42
CA PHE A 785 2.37 3.55 -54.13
C PHE A 785 2.70 5.05 -54.11
N LEU A 786 3.12 5.63 -55.25
CA LEU A 786 3.34 7.07 -55.35
C LEU A 786 2.00 7.81 -55.53
N PRO A 787 1.88 9.06 -55.02
CA PRO A 787 0.62 9.80 -55.02
C PRO A 787 0.21 10.36 -56.39
N ALA A 788 1.08 10.31 -57.41
CA ALA A 788 0.77 10.71 -58.78
C ALA A 788 1.33 9.71 -59.80
N LEU A 789 0.78 9.74 -61.02
CA LEU A 789 1.18 8.84 -62.10
C LEU A 789 2.63 9.07 -62.52
N VAL A 790 3.36 7.99 -62.74
CA VAL A 790 4.73 8.03 -63.26
C VAL A 790 4.70 8.16 -64.79
N ASN A 791 5.13 9.34 -65.28
CA ASN A 791 5.21 9.63 -66.70
C ASN A 791 6.31 8.80 -67.37
N ARG A 792 6.02 8.23 -68.54
CA ARG A 792 7.02 7.49 -69.31
C ARG A 792 7.93 8.46 -70.06
N LEU A 793 9.18 8.60 -69.63
CA LEU A 793 10.20 9.21 -70.48
C LEU A 793 10.59 8.23 -71.60
N HIS A 794 10.45 8.68 -72.85
CA HIS A 794 11.09 8.03 -73.98
C HIS A 794 12.60 8.38 -73.96
N LYS A 795 13.43 7.44 -73.49
CA LYS A 795 14.91 7.40 -73.54
C LYS A 795 15.66 8.69 -73.12
N VAL A 796 16.39 8.63 -72.00
CA VAL A 796 17.44 9.59 -71.59
C VAL A 796 18.82 9.05 -71.95
#